data_AF-A0A162LRU9-F1
#
_entry.id   AF-A0A162LRU9-F1
#
_cell.length_a   1.000
_cell.length_b   1.000
_cell.length_c   1.000
_cell.angle_alpha   90.00
_cell.angle_beta   90.00
_cell.angle_gamma   90.00
#
_symmetry.space_group_name_H-M   'P 1'
#
loop_
_entity.id
_entity.type
_entity.pdbx_description
1 polymer ?
#
loop_
_entity_poly.entity_id
_entity_poly.type
_entity_poly.pdbx_seq_one_letter_code
_entity_poly.pdbx_strand_id
1 'polypeptide(L)'
;MPSRAKFSSPLSSSSSDDSAQAKRTRVVKPKVRTGCITWIRRVKCDEEKPACSRCTSTGRKCDGYGPRSKRPSPSDDVDDRNQAGAHLIRRRRVINDEATTGAVSLTSAAPTASPYTTLLRPLMADISGTTSERMYFHRFRDIGEEALGIRHMHSGLFWRQIVPQYCAEVPSVKHAYIAFAAAYMHFHVAAAQRPGVGAAPTEPERFVLEQYSIAMERMSHDCGTLPLRRRYGITMMCCVAFFCIEMLRGDLSQALVHLANGTRMMVDLPEDVADILHNPAKWSQGLDTSHVRVAYMVRLLTRWEVSVGHLAADFEPRLTMQAYKSRQNEQVAVRARSVEELQDVVDDFCQDVNAFTWMVRRHRSSSENMYWSDPVHRLHYWTLKQRGDNIGVLFSDHYVVHGRCYHRGSREYLAMNVGLLRHRVSALTLDLLPFDAAEVLSPLAEAERIQELVAIAERIQAGEGDVSAAPGPTDDAAGTTPLAMATSTSQTPPMDEKPQPGTLQQPFELNLQHGHKDLVQAITFNTYGDRCATGSVDGKIRVFNRHKDGTWRLCDTWTAHGGEVLELQWLPSTVYPNVIASLGTEGWFRLWAEDPSATPGRRFCAGRTSSGRPIFDTRSSRGGGSTYRSFSMTHSDETKHTHLALLTTEGRLTVWETEQPEALNDYAAVDEFLVIPQRPQRGEETAFKCVFDPNPEPCYTALRAGVPTDALGLAVAAMDVVKIYRSRDTVGASYGMDTAKKEFYLAVEVDGHRGLVRDIAWAPGNIRGYDMIATACQDGYARVFRIDTPVDSTDSSKSWAMSALVTPEKSLQQQRAAANAAAGQSSTSSASPSRDDHGSSDSNSIKNQPHHPPHSGTATHTAREIARLDNHHHRTPVWRVGFDDDGQILGTTGDDGKLLCYRQTPDGGWAKSSEMMMMKTRMAAP
;
A
#
# COMPACT_ATOMS: atom_id res chain seq x y z
N MET A 1 -29.63 -24.32 -67.52
CA MET A 1 -28.70 -25.20 -68.27
C MET A 1 -27.36 -25.22 -67.54
N PRO A 2 -26.57 -26.31 -67.63
CA PRO A 2 -26.62 -27.49 -66.76
C PRO A 2 -25.49 -27.43 -65.68
N SER A 3 -25.13 -28.42 -64.85
CA SER A 3 -25.43 -29.87 -64.77
C SER A 3 -25.13 -30.46 -63.37
N ARG A 4 -25.91 -31.47 -62.94
CA ARG A 4 -25.53 -32.67 -62.11
C ARG A 4 -24.91 -32.48 -60.70
N ALA A 5 -25.07 -33.39 -59.74
CA ALA A 5 -26.07 -34.45 -59.54
C ALA A 5 -26.11 -34.94 -58.08
N LYS A 6 -27.34 -35.10 -57.57
CA LYS A 6 -27.89 -36.14 -56.68
C LYS A 6 -26.97 -37.32 -56.26
N PHE A 7 -27.13 -37.77 -55.01
CA PHE A 7 -27.95 -38.98 -54.74
C PHE A 7 -28.61 -38.96 -53.35
N SER A 8 -29.92 -39.21 -53.32
CA SER A 8 -30.76 -39.50 -52.14
C SER A 8 -30.83 -41.04 -51.93
N SER A 9 -31.38 -41.60 -50.84
CA SER A 9 -32.82 -41.90 -50.65
C SER A 9 -32.96 -42.94 -49.48
N PRO A 10 -34.16 -43.41 -49.04
CA PRO A 10 -35.19 -42.64 -48.31
C PRO A 10 -35.93 -43.47 -47.19
N LEU A 11 -37.06 -42.94 -46.68
CA LEU A 11 -38.17 -43.63 -45.94
C LEU A 11 -37.88 -44.10 -44.49
N SER A 12 -38.82 -44.13 -43.53
CA SER A 12 -40.28 -43.87 -43.53
C SER A 12 -40.83 -43.35 -42.18
N SER A 13 -42.10 -42.91 -42.21
CA SER A 13 -43.11 -42.71 -41.13
C SER A 13 -43.08 -43.70 -39.94
N SER A 14 -43.73 -43.50 -38.78
CA SER A 14 -44.95 -42.73 -38.43
C SER A 14 -45.05 -42.41 -36.91
N SER A 15 -46.03 -41.59 -36.53
CA SER A 15 -46.49 -41.28 -35.16
C SER A 15 -47.21 -42.42 -34.43
N SER A 16 -47.04 -42.55 -33.10
CA SER A 16 -48.14 -42.68 -32.10
C SER A 16 -47.65 -42.91 -30.66
N ASP A 17 -48.07 -42.02 -29.75
CA ASP A 17 -48.53 -42.20 -28.37
C ASP A 17 -47.74 -42.90 -27.23
N ASP A 18 -47.69 -42.16 -26.12
CA ASP A 18 -47.71 -42.51 -24.69
C ASP A 18 -47.05 -43.79 -24.14
N SER A 19 -46.05 -43.56 -23.27
CA SER A 19 -46.10 -44.09 -21.89
C SER A 19 -45.16 -43.32 -20.95
N ALA A 20 -45.67 -42.97 -19.77
CA ALA A 20 -44.95 -42.16 -18.78
C ALA A 20 -43.72 -42.88 -18.20
N GLN A 21 -42.52 -42.33 -18.39
CA GLN A 21 -41.30 -42.84 -17.75
C GLN A 21 -41.00 -42.12 -16.43
N ALA A 22 -41.03 -42.89 -15.35
CA ALA A 22 -40.69 -42.43 -14.01
C ALA A 22 -39.24 -41.91 -13.90
N LYS A 23 -39.05 -40.85 -13.11
CA LYS A 23 -37.73 -40.28 -12.80
C LYS A 23 -36.80 -41.35 -12.21
N ARG A 24 -35.76 -41.74 -12.94
CA ARG A 24 -34.69 -42.63 -12.44
C ARG A 24 -34.02 -42.05 -11.20
N THR A 25 -34.31 -42.62 -10.04
CA THR A 25 -33.57 -42.36 -8.80
C THR A 25 -32.15 -42.91 -8.90
N ARG A 26 -31.18 -42.13 -8.42
CA ARG A 26 -29.76 -42.45 -8.52
C ARG A 26 -29.39 -43.53 -7.50
N VAL A 27 -29.23 -44.77 -7.95
CA VAL A 27 -28.76 -45.89 -7.10
C VAL A 27 -27.37 -45.59 -6.55
N VAL A 28 -27.28 -45.31 -5.24
CA VAL A 28 -26.01 -45.11 -4.54
C VAL A 28 -25.41 -46.47 -4.19
N LYS A 29 -24.46 -46.94 -4.99
CA LYS A 29 -23.63 -48.12 -4.66
C LYS A 29 -22.43 -47.70 -3.80
N PRO A 30 -21.96 -48.55 -2.86
CA PRO A 30 -20.88 -48.19 -1.94
C PRO A 30 -19.55 -47.89 -2.66
N LYS A 31 -18.75 -46.99 -2.07
CA LYS A 31 -17.40 -46.65 -2.54
C LYS A 31 -16.47 -47.85 -2.37
N VAL A 32 -15.83 -48.28 -3.45
CA VAL A 32 -14.79 -49.32 -3.38
C VAL A 32 -13.53 -48.70 -2.77
N ARG A 33 -12.91 -49.41 -1.82
CA ARG A 33 -11.82 -48.90 -0.96
C ARG A 33 -10.42 -49.16 -1.52
N THR A 34 -10.30 -49.93 -2.60
CA THR A 34 -9.07 -50.61 -3.05
C THR A 34 -8.54 -50.13 -4.41
N GLY A 35 -9.03 -49.00 -4.93
CA GLY A 35 -8.54 -48.43 -6.21
C GLY A 35 -7.08 -47.96 -6.15
N CYS A 36 -6.41 -47.97 -7.32
CA CYS A 36 -4.99 -47.64 -7.45
C CYS A 36 -4.62 -46.24 -6.92
N ILE A 37 -3.39 -46.09 -6.43
CA ILE A 37 -2.91 -44.85 -5.78
C ILE A 37 -2.87 -43.67 -6.76
N THR A 38 -2.53 -43.93 -8.02
CA THR A 38 -2.22 -42.98 -9.11
C THR A 38 -3.26 -41.87 -9.36
N TRP A 39 -4.49 -41.94 -8.82
CA TRP A 39 -5.57 -41.07 -9.30
C TRP A 39 -6.56 -40.48 -8.30
N ILE A 40 -6.94 -39.22 -8.57
CA ILE A 40 -7.74 -38.36 -7.71
C ILE A 40 -9.17 -38.20 -8.25
N ARG A 41 -10.04 -39.10 -7.77
CA ARG A 41 -11.47 -38.87 -7.47
C ARG A 41 -12.50 -38.60 -8.60
N ARG A 42 -12.22 -38.69 -9.92
CA ARG A 42 -13.27 -38.45 -10.95
C ARG A 42 -13.75 -39.63 -11.83
N VAL A 43 -13.03 -40.75 -11.96
CA VAL A 43 -13.64 -42.01 -12.44
C VAL A 43 -13.13 -43.20 -11.61
N LYS A 44 -13.87 -44.31 -11.61
CA LYS A 44 -13.62 -45.49 -10.77
C LYS A 44 -12.50 -46.38 -11.34
N CYS A 45 -11.60 -46.87 -10.48
CA CYS A 45 -10.61 -47.90 -10.79
C CYS A 45 -11.28 -49.27 -10.97
N ASP A 46 -10.71 -50.08 -11.86
CA ASP A 46 -11.11 -51.45 -12.22
C ASP A 46 -10.36 -52.54 -11.43
N GLU A 47 -9.30 -52.17 -10.70
CA GLU A 47 -8.58 -52.99 -9.69
C GLU A 47 -7.79 -54.20 -10.23
N GLU A 48 -7.57 -54.26 -11.54
CA GLU A 48 -6.70 -55.24 -12.20
C GLU A 48 -5.22 -55.10 -11.78
N LYS A 49 -4.51 -56.24 -11.66
CA LYS A 49 -3.12 -56.33 -11.19
C LYS A 49 -2.26 -56.99 -12.27
N PRO A 50 -0.99 -56.55 -12.48
CA PRO A 50 -0.22 -55.61 -11.66
C PRO A 50 -0.54 -54.13 -11.91
N ALA A 51 -1.20 -53.77 -13.01
CA ALA A 51 -1.59 -52.41 -13.35
C ALA A 51 -3.06 -52.35 -13.82
N CYS A 52 -3.77 -51.27 -13.50
CA CYS A 52 -5.18 -51.13 -13.86
C CYS A 52 -5.36 -50.92 -15.37
N SER A 53 -6.37 -51.54 -16.00
CA SER A 53 -6.61 -51.40 -17.46
C SER A 53 -6.84 -49.94 -17.86
N ARG A 54 -7.46 -49.12 -16.99
CA ARG A 54 -7.64 -47.67 -17.16
C ARG A 54 -6.31 -46.89 -17.17
N CYS A 55 -5.32 -47.38 -16.44
CA CYS A 55 -3.99 -46.80 -16.34
C CYS A 55 -3.24 -47.08 -17.65
N THR A 56 -3.18 -48.37 -18.02
CA THR A 56 -2.50 -48.89 -19.22
C THR A 56 -3.09 -48.32 -20.51
N SER A 57 -4.42 -48.33 -20.66
CA SER A 57 -5.12 -47.81 -21.85
C SER A 57 -4.99 -46.30 -22.05
N THR A 58 -4.60 -45.54 -21.01
CA THR A 58 -4.31 -44.10 -21.12
C THR A 58 -2.82 -43.77 -21.14
N GLY A 59 -1.96 -44.79 -21.32
CA GLY A 59 -0.51 -44.62 -21.43
C GLY A 59 0.17 -44.18 -20.13
N ARG A 60 -0.49 -44.30 -18.96
CA ARG A 60 0.04 -43.86 -17.67
C ARG A 60 0.58 -45.03 -16.86
N LYS A 61 1.75 -44.84 -16.24
CA LYS A 61 2.30 -45.78 -15.26
C LYS A 61 1.33 -45.89 -14.07
N CYS A 62 1.07 -47.11 -13.62
CA CYS A 62 0.21 -47.39 -12.46
C CYS A 62 1.07 -47.52 -11.19
N ASP A 63 0.84 -46.68 -10.19
CA ASP A 63 1.58 -46.69 -8.91
C ASP A 63 1.11 -47.82 -7.95
N GLY A 64 0.27 -48.73 -8.44
CA GLY A 64 -0.18 -49.90 -7.72
C GLY A 64 -1.21 -49.62 -6.62
N TYR A 65 -1.27 -50.55 -5.66
CA TYR A 65 -2.33 -50.64 -4.65
C TYR A 65 -1.68 -50.74 -3.26
N GLY A 66 -1.78 -49.69 -2.45
CA GLY A 66 -1.13 -49.61 -1.13
C GLY A 66 -1.85 -48.68 -0.15
N PRO A 67 -1.51 -48.76 1.15
CA PRO A 67 -2.22 -48.04 2.21
C PRO A 67 -1.96 -46.53 2.16
N ARG A 68 -3.03 -45.73 2.29
CA ARG A 68 -2.94 -44.26 2.35
C ARG A 68 -2.57 -43.79 3.75
N SER A 69 -1.58 -42.91 3.83
CA SER A 69 -1.21 -42.19 5.06
C SER A 69 -2.42 -41.42 5.65
N LYS A 70 -2.63 -41.54 6.96
CA LYS A 70 -3.71 -40.86 7.70
C LYS A 70 -3.20 -39.53 8.29
N ARG A 71 -4.03 -38.49 8.23
CA ARG A 71 -3.89 -37.34 9.16
C ARG A 71 -4.35 -37.77 10.57
N PRO A 72 -3.76 -37.24 11.65
CA PRO A 72 -4.23 -37.50 13.00
C PRO A 72 -5.54 -36.74 13.29
N SER A 73 -6.44 -37.40 14.00
CA SER A 73 -7.61 -36.85 14.67
C SER A 73 -7.64 -37.43 16.09
N PRO A 74 -8.05 -36.67 17.12
CA PRO A 74 -8.00 -37.13 18.50
C PRO A 74 -9.19 -38.03 18.85
N SER A 75 -8.91 -39.17 19.50
CA SER A 75 -9.87 -39.90 20.34
C SER A 75 -9.13 -41.01 21.10
N ASP A 76 -9.13 -40.91 22.43
CA ASP A 76 -9.56 -41.98 23.34
C ASP A 76 -9.16 -43.44 23.02
N ASP A 77 -8.16 -43.95 23.76
CA ASP A 77 -7.95 -45.39 23.99
C ASP A 77 -8.29 -45.71 25.46
N VAL A 78 -9.08 -46.76 25.68
CA VAL A 78 -9.46 -47.28 27.01
C VAL A 78 -9.34 -48.80 27.02
N ASP A 79 -8.62 -49.31 28.04
CA ASP A 79 -8.51 -50.70 28.52
C ASP A 79 -7.88 -51.74 27.54
N ASP A 80 -7.21 -52.82 27.99
CA ASP A 80 -7.16 -53.39 29.36
C ASP A 80 -5.76 -53.94 29.74
N ARG A 81 -5.65 -54.46 30.98
CA ARG A 81 -4.44 -54.61 31.81
C ARG A 81 -3.73 -55.98 31.70
N ASN A 82 -2.42 -56.00 31.99
CA ASN A 82 -1.86 -56.49 33.28
C ASN A 82 -0.34 -56.78 33.21
N GLN A 83 0.46 -56.13 34.07
CA GLN A 83 1.19 -56.79 35.18
C GLN A 83 1.96 -55.80 36.09
N ALA A 84 1.68 -55.89 37.40
CA ALA A 84 2.47 -55.59 38.61
C ALA A 84 3.51 -54.41 38.66
N GLY A 85 3.46 -53.58 39.72
CA GLY A 85 4.62 -52.71 40.03
C GLY A 85 4.61 -51.61 41.12
N ALA A 86 3.53 -51.38 41.89
CA ALA A 86 3.49 -50.60 43.15
C ALA A 86 4.09 -49.15 43.23
N HIS A 87 3.24 -48.13 43.46
CA HIS A 87 3.18 -47.40 44.77
C HIS A 87 1.98 -46.40 44.87
N LEU A 88 1.29 -46.42 46.02
CA LEU A 88 0.40 -45.45 46.71
C LEU A 88 -0.27 -44.28 45.89
N ILE A 89 -1.61 -44.09 45.77
CA ILE A 89 -2.71 -43.95 46.79
C ILE A 89 -2.46 -42.74 47.73
N ARG A 90 -3.30 -41.71 47.97
CA ARG A 90 -4.71 -41.28 47.69
C ARG A 90 -4.80 -39.73 47.94
N ARG A 91 -5.89 -38.93 47.82
CA ARG A 91 -7.34 -39.09 47.52
C ARG A 91 -7.91 -37.77 46.93
N ARG A 92 -9.03 -37.86 46.21
CA ARG A 92 -9.91 -36.80 45.65
C ARG A 92 -10.82 -36.12 46.71
N ARG A 93 -11.22 -34.85 46.52
CA ARG A 93 -12.56 -34.35 46.90
C ARG A 93 -13.03 -33.17 46.04
N VAL A 94 -14.34 -33.07 45.89
CA VAL A 94 -15.13 -32.01 45.25
C VAL A 94 -16.02 -31.40 46.35
N ILE A 95 -16.18 -30.07 46.39
CA ILE A 95 -17.35 -29.39 46.98
C ILE A 95 -17.59 -28.09 46.17
N ASN A 96 -18.85 -27.71 45.97
CA ASN A 96 -19.26 -26.36 45.55
C ASN A 96 -19.25 -25.41 46.77
N ASP A 97 -19.40 -24.10 46.56
CA ASP A 97 -20.49 -23.29 47.15
C ASP A 97 -20.29 -21.78 46.87
N GLU A 98 -21.28 -20.97 47.27
CA GLU A 98 -21.57 -19.62 46.77
C GLU A 98 -20.95 -18.47 47.60
N ALA A 99 -21.21 -17.23 47.13
CA ALA A 99 -21.37 -15.99 47.92
C ALA A 99 -20.14 -15.10 48.28
N THR A 100 -20.04 -13.98 47.56
CA THR A 100 -20.17 -12.60 48.09
C THR A 100 -18.97 -11.86 48.74
N THR A 101 -18.67 -10.68 48.15
CA THR A 101 -17.95 -9.48 48.67
C THR A 101 -16.46 -9.54 49.03
N GLY A 102 -15.71 -8.53 48.56
CA GLY A 102 -14.37 -8.18 49.05
C GLY A 102 -13.51 -7.44 48.01
N ALA A 103 -13.63 -6.11 47.92
CA ALA A 103 -12.79 -5.29 47.03
C ALA A 103 -11.48 -4.91 47.71
N VAL A 104 -10.33 -5.23 47.09
CA VAL A 104 -9.04 -4.58 47.33
C VAL A 104 -8.24 -4.56 46.01
N SER A 105 -7.74 -3.38 45.62
CA SER A 105 -6.85 -3.22 44.46
C SER A 105 -5.43 -3.72 44.76
N LEU A 106 -4.71 -4.23 43.73
CA LEU A 106 -3.49 -3.58 43.20
C LEU A 106 -2.72 -4.47 42.17
N THR A 107 -2.14 -3.78 41.20
CA THR A 107 -0.93 -4.13 40.40
C THR A 107 -0.88 -5.40 39.53
N SER A 108 -0.89 -5.15 38.22
CA SER A 108 0.17 -5.56 37.27
C SER A 108 0.65 -7.02 37.26
N ALA A 109 0.02 -7.83 36.39
CA ALA A 109 0.68 -8.96 35.73
C ALA A 109 0.32 -8.94 34.24
N ALA A 110 1.33 -8.85 33.36
CA ALA A 110 1.11 -8.87 31.91
C ALA A 110 0.72 -10.28 31.44
N PRO A 111 -0.30 -10.43 30.56
CA PRO A 111 -0.67 -11.75 30.03
C PRO A 111 0.41 -12.25 29.07
N THR A 112 0.93 -13.45 29.33
CA THR A 112 1.90 -14.15 28.48
C THR A 112 1.26 -14.59 27.16
N ALA A 113 1.48 -13.81 26.10
CA ALA A 113 1.01 -14.13 24.76
C ALA A 113 1.77 -15.33 24.15
N SER A 114 1.04 -16.24 23.53
CA SER A 114 1.59 -17.38 22.78
C SER A 114 2.41 -16.90 21.56
N PRO A 115 3.58 -17.49 21.27
CA PRO A 115 4.49 -17.03 20.20
C PRO A 115 3.98 -17.27 18.77
N TYR A 116 2.76 -17.79 18.59
CA TYR A 116 2.21 -18.17 17.28
C TYR A 116 1.19 -17.16 16.69
N THR A 117 0.76 -16.15 17.45
CA THR A 117 -0.32 -15.24 17.03
C THR A 117 0.15 -13.86 16.53
N THR A 118 1.45 -13.55 16.62
CA THR A 118 1.98 -12.20 16.33
C THR A 118 2.13 -11.88 14.83
N LEU A 119 2.15 -12.90 13.96
CA LEU A 119 2.40 -12.75 12.51
C LEU A 119 1.18 -12.34 11.66
N LEU A 120 0.08 -11.90 12.30
CA LEU A 120 -1.13 -11.40 11.64
C LEU A 120 -1.48 -9.95 11.99
N ARG A 121 -0.54 -9.18 12.58
CA ARG A 121 -0.70 -7.71 12.67
C ARG A 121 -0.44 -7.06 11.30
N PRO A 122 -1.40 -6.28 10.75
CA PRO A 122 -1.08 -5.25 9.77
C PRO A 122 -0.12 -4.22 10.37
N LEU A 123 0.46 -3.39 9.51
CA LEU A 123 1.40 -2.34 9.88
C LEU A 123 0.66 -1.16 10.54
N MET A 124 0.20 -1.36 11.78
CA MET A 124 -0.21 -0.26 12.66
C MET A 124 0.99 0.66 12.82
N ALA A 125 0.79 1.96 12.60
CA ALA A 125 1.85 2.87 12.18
C ALA A 125 2.83 3.32 13.28
N ASP A 126 2.89 2.63 14.43
CA ASP A 126 3.69 3.06 15.57
C ASP A 126 4.36 1.91 16.34
N ILE A 127 5.51 2.22 16.94
CA ILE A 127 6.31 1.32 17.79
C ILE A 127 6.28 1.80 19.24
N SER A 128 6.35 0.87 20.19
CA SER A 128 6.46 1.25 21.60
C SER A 128 7.81 1.93 21.87
N GLY A 129 7.79 3.16 22.39
CA GLY A 129 9.00 3.95 22.60
C GLY A 129 8.74 5.40 23.01
N THR A 130 9.82 6.16 23.16
CA THR A 130 9.73 7.62 23.36
C THR A 130 9.23 8.31 22.09
N THR A 131 8.70 9.53 22.20
CA THR A 131 8.24 10.29 21.01
C THR A 131 9.36 10.49 19.98
N SER A 132 10.61 10.64 20.42
CA SER A 132 11.78 10.70 19.53
C SER A 132 12.03 9.39 18.79
N GLU A 133 11.97 8.24 19.49
CA GLU A 133 12.09 6.91 18.87
C GLU A 133 11.02 6.68 17.79
N ARG A 134 9.78 7.08 18.07
CA ARG A 134 8.65 6.99 17.14
C ARG A 134 8.83 7.90 15.92
N MET A 135 9.26 9.14 16.14
CA MET A 135 9.55 10.11 15.07
C MET A 135 10.62 9.57 14.09
N TYR A 136 11.77 9.12 14.60
CA TYR A 136 12.83 8.57 13.73
C TYR A 136 12.42 7.25 13.07
N PHE A 137 11.59 6.42 13.72
CA PHE A 137 11.06 5.21 13.08
C PHE A 137 10.03 5.49 11.98
N HIS A 138 9.15 6.47 12.14
CA HIS A 138 8.30 6.91 11.04
C HIS A 138 9.17 7.41 9.88
N ARG A 139 10.18 8.23 10.20
CA ARG A 139 11.08 8.79 9.19
C ARG A 139 11.94 7.73 8.48
N PHE A 140 12.29 6.64 9.16
CA PHE A 140 12.92 5.46 8.55
C PHE A 140 12.05 4.86 7.44
N ARG A 141 10.72 4.79 7.62
CA ARG A 141 9.81 4.17 6.63
C ARG A 141 9.78 4.93 5.31
N ASP A 142 9.91 6.25 5.36
CA ASP A 142 10.01 7.11 4.17
C ASP A 142 11.37 6.94 3.48
N ILE A 143 12.44 6.88 4.29
CA ILE A 143 13.83 6.97 3.84
C ILE A 143 14.43 5.62 3.42
N GLY A 144 13.89 4.49 3.88
CA GLY A 144 14.53 3.17 3.77
C GLY A 144 14.85 2.69 2.35
N GLU A 145 14.13 3.16 1.32
CA GLU A 145 14.46 2.88 -0.09
C GLU A 145 15.48 3.86 -0.68
N GLU A 146 15.45 5.12 -0.23
CA GLU A 146 16.28 6.22 -0.73
C GLU A 146 17.71 6.11 -0.20
N ALA A 147 17.86 6.01 1.13
CA ALA A 147 19.14 6.02 1.82
C ALA A 147 20.09 4.87 1.48
N LEU A 148 19.54 3.76 0.98
CA LEU A 148 20.29 2.55 0.68
C LEU A 148 20.50 2.34 -0.83
N GLY A 149 19.92 3.21 -1.68
CA GLY A 149 20.14 3.25 -3.13
C GLY A 149 19.62 2.06 -3.95
N ILE A 150 18.90 1.10 -3.34
CA ILE A 150 18.53 -0.17 -3.99
C ILE A 150 17.16 -0.08 -4.66
N ARG A 151 17.13 0.42 -5.90
CA ARG A 151 15.88 0.71 -6.64
C ARG A 151 15.16 -0.50 -7.29
N HIS A 152 15.52 -1.75 -6.97
CA HIS A 152 14.90 -2.95 -7.57
C HIS A 152 13.48 -3.19 -7.03
N MET A 153 12.54 -3.60 -7.91
CA MET A 153 11.11 -3.67 -7.57
C MET A 153 10.78 -4.70 -6.47
N HIS A 154 11.51 -5.81 -6.41
CA HIS A 154 11.35 -6.82 -5.35
C HIS A 154 11.97 -6.43 -4.00
N SER A 155 12.75 -5.35 -3.94
CA SER A 155 13.49 -4.92 -2.75
C SER A 155 12.71 -3.93 -1.88
N GLY A 156 11.75 -3.20 -2.45
CA GLY A 156 10.94 -2.24 -1.69
C GLY A 156 10.10 -2.89 -0.59
N LEU A 157 9.58 -4.10 -0.84
CA LEU A 157 8.86 -4.89 0.18
C LEU A 157 9.76 -5.24 1.38
N PHE A 158 11.07 -5.37 1.19
CA PHE A 158 11.97 -5.66 2.30
C PHE A 158 12.05 -4.47 3.28
N TRP A 159 12.24 -3.26 2.76
CA TRP A 159 12.38 -2.05 3.58
C TRP A 159 11.04 -1.47 4.05
N ARG A 160 9.98 -1.51 3.22
CA ARG A 160 8.65 -1.01 3.59
C ARG A 160 7.87 -1.93 4.52
N GLN A 161 8.13 -3.24 4.49
CA GLN A 161 7.31 -4.23 5.19
C GLN A 161 8.12 -5.13 6.13
N ILE A 162 9.19 -5.78 5.65
CA ILE A 162 9.91 -6.79 6.46
C ILE A 162 10.69 -6.14 7.62
N VAL A 163 11.51 -5.11 7.35
CA VAL A 163 12.28 -4.47 8.44
C VAL A 163 11.38 -3.79 9.49
N PRO A 164 10.33 -3.02 9.13
CA PRO A 164 9.40 -2.46 10.11
C PRO A 164 8.71 -3.51 10.99
N GLN A 165 8.34 -4.67 10.43
CA GLN A 165 7.81 -5.80 11.22
C GLN A 165 8.85 -6.31 12.24
N TYR A 166 10.12 -6.42 11.85
CA TYR A 166 11.20 -6.81 12.77
C TYR A 166 11.53 -5.73 13.81
N CYS A 167 11.40 -4.44 13.50
CA CYS A 167 11.51 -3.37 14.50
C CYS A 167 10.37 -3.39 15.54
N ALA A 168 9.20 -3.94 15.19
CA ALA A 168 8.10 -4.12 16.12
C ALA A 168 8.22 -5.42 16.96
N GLU A 169 8.80 -6.49 16.42
CA GLU A 169 8.98 -7.78 17.12
C GLU A 169 10.28 -7.85 17.94
N VAL A 170 11.38 -7.25 17.46
CA VAL A 170 12.74 -7.48 17.99
C VAL A 170 13.37 -6.16 18.47
N PRO A 171 13.59 -5.99 19.78
CA PRO A 171 14.14 -4.75 20.34
C PRO A 171 15.54 -4.36 19.83
N SER A 172 16.43 -5.31 19.55
CA SER A 172 17.76 -5.00 18.99
C SER A 172 17.67 -4.37 17.59
N VAL A 173 16.80 -4.91 16.73
CA VAL A 173 16.53 -4.36 15.39
C VAL A 173 15.84 -2.99 15.50
N LYS A 174 14.89 -2.82 16.43
CA LYS A 174 14.23 -1.52 16.69
C LYS A 174 15.25 -0.40 16.88
N HIS A 175 16.15 -0.54 17.85
CA HIS A 175 17.08 0.52 18.21
C HIS A 175 18.16 0.75 17.15
N ALA A 176 18.61 -0.31 16.45
CA ALA A 176 19.56 -0.17 15.34
C ALA A 176 19.00 0.69 14.18
N TYR A 177 17.74 0.49 13.79
CA TYR A 177 17.13 1.25 12.68
C TYR A 177 16.67 2.65 13.09
N ILE A 178 16.33 2.88 14.36
CA ILE A 178 16.13 4.23 14.91
C ILE A 178 17.45 5.03 14.88
N ALA A 179 18.55 4.43 15.34
CA ALA A 179 19.88 5.05 15.31
C ALA A 179 20.29 5.38 13.86
N PHE A 180 20.02 4.48 12.91
CA PHE A 180 20.28 4.71 11.48
C PHE A 180 19.46 5.89 10.92
N ALA A 181 18.16 5.97 11.18
CA ALA A 181 17.34 7.06 10.68
C ALA A 181 17.68 8.42 11.31
N ALA A 182 18.05 8.44 12.60
CA ALA A 182 18.60 9.63 13.24
C ALA A 182 19.94 10.04 12.60
N ALA A 183 20.87 9.09 12.40
CA ALA A 183 22.15 9.35 11.74
C ALA A 183 21.97 9.91 10.31
N TYR A 184 21.02 9.37 9.54
CA TYR A 184 20.74 9.86 8.18
C TYR A 184 20.20 11.29 8.20
N MET A 185 19.22 11.59 9.05
CA MET A 185 18.64 12.94 9.14
C MET A 185 19.69 13.99 9.55
N HIS A 186 20.55 13.67 10.53
CA HIS A 186 21.51 14.63 11.08
C HIS A 186 22.82 14.73 10.29
N PHE A 187 23.34 13.63 9.73
CA PHE A 187 24.63 13.61 9.04
C PHE A 187 24.54 13.66 7.51
N HIS A 188 23.41 13.26 6.91
CA HIS A 188 23.20 13.32 5.46
C HIS A 188 22.34 14.52 5.04
N VAL A 189 21.15 14.69 5.63
CA VAL A 189 20.15 15.67 5.14
C VAL A 189 20.46 17.10 5.62
N ALA A 190 20.82 17.27 6.89
CA ALA A 190 21.05 18.60 7.47
C ALA A 190 22.32 19.31 6.94
N ALA A 191 23.17 18.64 6.17
CA ALA A 191 24.54 19.06 5.81
C ALA A 191 25.36 19.54 7.03
N ALA A 192 24.96 19.13 8.23
CA ALA A 192 25.54 19.58 9.49
C ALA A 192 26.97 19.08 9.59
N GLN A 193 27.81 19.89 10.24
CA GLN A 193 29.24 19.64 10.41
C GLN A 193 29.50 18.18 10.82
N ARG A 194 30.06 17.39 9.90
CA ARG A 194 30.53 16.02 10.22
C ARG A 194 31.36 16.11 11.49
N PRO A 195 31.13 15.24 12.50
CA PRO A 195 31.78 15.37 13.80
C PRO A 195 33.29 15.43 13.61
N GLY A 196 33.88 16.58 13.97
CA GLY A 196 35.32 16.77 13.88
C GLY A 196 36.01 15.76 14.80
N VAL A 197 37.03 15.07 14.29
CA VAL A 197 37.74 14.03 15.04
C VAL A 197 38.28 14.60 16.35
N GLY A 198 37.68 14.23 17.48
CA GLY A 198 38.02 14.72 18.82
C GLY A 198 37.14 15.86 19.38
N ALA A 199 36.10 16.31 18.68
CA ALA A 199 35.10 17.22 19.22
C ALA A 199 34.18 16.53 20.25
N ALA A 200 33.62 17.28 21.19
CA ALA A 200 32.61 16.75 22.12
C ALA A 200 31.33 16.40 21.35
N PRO A 201 30.71 15.22 21.58
CA PRO A 201 29.59 14.76 20.76
C PRO A 201 28.38 15.67 20.93
N THR A 202 27.78 16.02 19.79
CA THR A 202 26.57 16.87 19.72
C THR A 202 25.35 16.16 20.31
N GLU A 203 24.29 16.87 20.71
CA GLU A 203 23.07 16.22 21.22
C GLU A 203 22.46 15.16 20.28
N PRO A 204 22.30 15.38 18.96
CA PRO A 204 21.82 14.33 18.06
C PRO A 204 22.80 13.15 17.94
N GLU A 205 24.11 13.41 17.97
CA GLU A 205 25.12 12.34 17.96
C GLU A 205 25.08 11.48 19.23
N ARG A 206 24.86 12.09 20.40
CA ARG A 206 24.64 11.35 21.66
C ARG A 206 23.42 10.45 21.56
N PHE A 207 22.31 10.93 20.99
CA PHE A 207 21.11 10.11 20.78
C PHE A 207 21.38 8.93 19.83
N VAL A 208 22.11 9.14 18.73
CA VAL A 208 22.52 8.06 17.82
C VAL A 208 23.37 7.02 18.56
N LEU A 209 24.38 7.45 19.33
CA LEU A 209 25.28 6.57 20.08
C LEU A 209 24.58 5.81 21.22
N GLU A 210 23.65 6.46 21.93
CA GLU A 210 22.81 5.83 22.96
C GLU A 210 21.98 4.70 22.33
N GLN A 211 21.22 5.00 21.27
CA GLN A 211 20.39 4.02 20.59
C GLN A 211 21.23 2.89 19.95
N TYR A 212 22.41 3.20 19.41
CA TYR A 212 23.39 2.24 18.88
C TYR A 212 23.90 1.27 19.96
N SER A 213 24.29 1.79 21.12
CA SER A 213 24.78 0.96 22.24
C SER A 213 23.69 0.06 22.83
N ILE A 214 22.46 0.57 22.99
CA ILE A 214 21.28 -0.21 23.39
C ILE A 214 21.00 -1.34 22.39
N ALA A 215 21.15 -1.08 21.08
CA ALA A 215 20.98 -2.09 20.05
C ALA A 215 22.04 -3.20 20.15
N MET A 216 23.31 -2.86 20.39
CA MET A 216 24.40 -3.82 20.61
C MET A 216 24.18 -4.68 21.87
N GLU A 217 23.85 -4.06 23.01
CA GLU A 217 23.59 -4.76 24.27
C GLU A 217 22.46 -5.79 24.08
N ARG A 218 21.33 -5.36 23.52
CA ARG A 218 20.18 -6.25 23.29
C ARG A 218 20.46 -7.32 22.25
N MET A 219 21.24 -7.02 21.20
CA MET A 219 21.67 -8.03 20.23
C MET A 219 22.51 -9.13 20.89
N SER A 220 23.35 -8.81 21.87
CA SER A 220 24.11 -9.82 22.62
C SER A 220 23.21 -10.76 23.43
N HIS A 221 22.14 -10.22 24.02
CA HIS A 221 21.12 -10.98 24.77
C HIS A 221 20.24 -11.84 23.84
N ASP A 222 19.77 -11.27 22.73
CA ASP A 222 18.96 -11.96 21.71
C ASP A 222 19.74 -13.13 21.05
N CYS A 223 21.07 -12.98 20.93
CA CYS A 223 21.98 -14.05 20.52
C CYS A 223 22.07 -15.22 21.51
N GLY A 224 21.59 -15.10 22.75
CA GLY A 224 21.48 -16.23 23.68
C GLY A 224 20.16 -16.99 23.53
N THR A 225 19.06 -16.27 23.32
CA THR A 225 17.69 -16.77 23.55
C THR A 225 16.96 -17.23 22.29
N LEU A 226 17.27 -16.66 21.12
CA LEU A 226 16.50 -16.91 19.90
C LEU A 226 16.97 -18.16 19.12
N PRO A 227 16.05 -18.85 18.42
CA PRO A 227 16.37 -19.96 17.51
C PRO A 227 17.39 -19.55 16.44
N LEU A 228 18.29 -20.47 16.09
CA LEU A 228 19.44 -20.24 15.20
C LEU A 228 19.08 -19.45 13.92
N ARG A 229 18.03 -19.87 13.20
CA ARG A 229 17.57 -19.22 11.95
C ARG A 229 17.12 -17.76 12.13
N ARG A 230 16.49 -17.42 13.27
CA ARG A 230 16.08 -16.04 13.58
C ARG A 230 17.29 -15.20 13.96
N ARG A 231 18.22 -15.76 14.74
CA ARG A 231 19.47 -15.10 15.17
C ARG A 231 20.27 -14.56 14.00
N TYR A 232 20.64 -15.41 13.02
CA TYR A 232 21.37 -14.97 11.82
C TYR A 232 20.62 -13.84 11.10
N GLY A 233 19.31 -13.98 10.88
CA GLY A 233 18.52 -12.93 10.24
C GLY A 233 18.57 -11.57 10.96
N ILE A 234 18.47 -11.57 12.29
CA ILE A 234 18.50 -10.38 13.15
C ILE A 234 19.90 -9.75 13.14
N THR A 235 20.95 -10.54 13.39
CA THR A 235 22.34 -10.04 13.39
C THR A 235 22.70 -9.41 12.05
N MET A 236 22.29 -10.02 10.93
CA MET A 236 22.52 -9.45 9.60
C MET A 236 21.81 -8.10 9.40
N MET A 237 20.56 -7.97 9.84
CA MET A 237 19.83 -6.69 9.78
C MET A 237 20.49 -5.61 10.65
N CYS A 238 21.04 -5.96 11.82
CA CYS A 238 21.80 -5.04 12.66
C CYS A 238 23.16 -4.66 12.03
N CYS A 239 23.93 -5.61 11.49
CA CYS A 239 25.18 -5.34 10.78
C CYS A 239 24.99 -4.36 9.61
N VAL A 240 23.89 -4.49 8.87
CA VAL A 240 23.52 -3.58 7.77
C VAL A 240 23.20 -2.17 8.28
N ALA A 241 22.45 -2.04 9.38
CA ALA A 241 22.19 -0.74 10.00
C ALA A 241 23.47 -0.08 10.55
N PHE A 242 24.31 -0.85 11.26
CA PHE A 242 25.57 -0.36 11.82
C PHE A 242 26.58 0.06 10.73
N PHE A 243 26.70 -0.72 9.65
CA PHE A 243 27.48 -0.30 8.47
C PHE A 243 27.04 1.07 7.96
N CYS A 244 25.73 1.30 7.81
CA CYS A 244 25.22 2.57 7.32
C CYS A 244 25.46 3.73 8.30
N ILE A 245 25.32 3.49 9.61
CA ILE A 245 25.61 4.49 10.66
C ILE A 245 27.08 4.90 10.60
N GLU A 246 28.02 3.95 10.53
CA GLU A 246 29.45 4.27 10.49
C GLU A 246 29.87 4.94 9.17
N MET A 247 29.27 4.54 8.03
CA MET A 247 29.45 5.25 6.75
C MET A 247 28.93 6.70 6.80
N LEU A 248 27.80 6.96 7.48
CA LEU A 248 27.25 8.30 7.66
C LEU A 248 28.08 9.16 8.64
N ARG A 249 28.67 8.54 9.66
CA ARG A 249 29.60 9.18 10.60
C ARG A 249 30.99 9.43 9.97
N GLY A 250 31.33 8.69 8.91
CA GLY A 250 32.60 8.79 8.19
C GLY A 250 33.71 7.87 8.70
N ASP A 251 33.42 6.94 9.63
CA ASP A 251 34.39 5.94 10.09
C ASP A 251 34.35 4.71 9.16
N LEU A 252 35.12 4.80 8.07
CA LEU A 252 35.28 3.70 7.14
C LEU A 252 35.88 2.45 7.81
N SER A 253 36.68 2.59 8.87
CA SER A 253 37.33 1.44 9.52
C SER A 253 36.31 0.56 10.25
N GLN A 254 35.40 1.17 11.01
CA GLN A 254 34.31 0.44 11.69
C GLN A 254 33.27 -0.06 10.71
N ALA A 255 32.92 0.73 9.68
CA ALA A 255 32.03 0.28 8.61
C ALA A 255 32.55 -1.02 7.96
N LEU A 256 33.83 -1.08 7.58
CA LEU A 256 34.42 -2.29 6.99
C LEU A 256 34.42 -3.49 7.95
N VAL A 257 34.55 -3.28 9.27
CA VAL A 257 34.40 -4.36 10.27
C VAL A 257 32.97 -4.89 10.31
N HIS A 258 31.95 -4.03 10.30
CA HIS A 258 30.55 -4.47 10.23
C HIS A 258 30.23 -5.21 8.93
N LEU A 259 30.77 -4.76 7.80
CA LEU A 259 30.62 -5.44 6.51
C LEU A 259 31.30 -6.82 6.52
N ALA A 260 32.56 -6.90 6.96
CA ALA A 260 33.33 -8.15 7.01
C ALA A 260 32.69 -9.20 7.94
N ASN A 261 32.12 -8.77 9.07
CA ASN A 261 31.36 -9.64 9.96
C ASN A 261 30.07 -10.16 9.28
N GLY A 262 29.35 -9.27 8.58
CA GLY A 262 28.16 -9.65 7.81
C GLY A 262 28.46 -10.64 6.68
N THR A 263 29.47 -10.37 5.85
CA THR A 263 29.83 -11.27 4.74
C THR A 263 30.34 -12.62 5.24
N ARG A 264 31.13 -12.64 6.33
CA ARG A 264 31.56 -13.88 6.99
C ARG A 264 30.38 -14.72 7.48
N MET A 265 29.40 -14.12 8.16
CA MET A 265 28.21 -14.84 8.64
C MET A 265 27.35 -15.44 7.51
N MET A 266 27.44 -14.88 6.30
CA MET A 266 26.70 -15.36 5.12
C MET A 266 27.45 -16.45 4.34
N VAL A 267 28.79 -16.50 4.43
CA VAL A 267 29.61 -17.60 3.88
C VAL A 267 29.57 -18.81 4.82
N ASP A 268 29.76 -18.59 6.12
CA ASP A 268 29.88 -19.64 7.14
C ASP A 268 28.49 -20.07 7.70
N LEU A 269 27.46 -20.15 6.85
CA LEU A 269 26.09 -20.49 7.26
C LEU A 269 25.96 -21.97 7.68
N PRO A 270 25.40 -22.28 8.87
CA PRO A 270 25.09 -23.66 9.26
C PRO A 270 24.10 -24.32 8.29
N GLU A 271 24.19 -25.64 8.09
CA GLU A 271 23.33 -26.39 7.16
C GLU A 271 21.83 -26.14 7.38
N ASP A 272 21.41 -26.06 8.66
CA ASP A 272 20.04 -25.72 9.04
C ASP A 272 19.55 -24.36 8.49
N VAL A 273 20.45 -23.40 8.30
CA VAL A 273 20.15 -22.07 7.75
C VAL A 273 20.37 -22.07 6.23
N ALA A 274 21.37 -22.80 5.74
CA ALA A 274 21.62 -22.97 4.30
C ALA A 274 20.47 -23.71 3.57
N ASP A 275 19.75 -24.62 4.23
CA ASP A 275 18.51 -25.25 3.71
C ASP A 275 17.46 -24.22 3.26
N ILE A 276 17.46 -23.01 3.83
CA ILE A 276 16.59 -21.91 3.40
C ILE A 276 16.91 -21.49 1.96
N LEU A 277 18.20 -21.39 1.61
CA LEU A 277 18.68 -21.01 0.28
C LEU A 277 18.62 -22.18 -0.72
N HIS A 278 18.91 -23.40 -0.27
CA HIS A 278 18.93 -24.58 -1.14
C HIS A 278 17.54 -25.15 -1.44
N ASN A 279 16.58 -25.04 -0.51
CA ASN A 279 15.21 -25.56 -0.67
C ASN A 279 14.15 -24.45 -0.54
N PRO A 280 14.15 -23.42 -1.40
CA PRO A 280 13.24 -22.26 -1.28
C PRO A 280 11.76 -22.66 -1.31
N ALA A 281 11.41 -23.71 -2.06
CA ALA A 281 10.03 -24.23 -2.18
C ALA A 281 9.44 -24.77 -0.86
N LYS A 282 10.28 -25.16 0.10
CA LYS A 282 9.89 -25.64 1.44
C LYS A 282 9.43 -24.48 2.32
N TRP A 283 10.09 -23.33 2.17
CA TRP A 283 9.89 -22.13 2.98
C TRP A 283 8.89 -21.15 2.34
N SER A 284 8.69 -21.21 1.02
CA SER A 284 7.66 -20.44 0.30
C SER A 284 6.21 -20.84 0.60
N GLN A 285 5.97 -21.87 1.43
CA GLN A 285 4.64 -22.43 1.72
C GLN A 285 4.05 -22.00 3.07
N GLY A 286 4.69 -21.08 3.80
CA GLY A 286 4.23 -20.56 5.10
C GLY A 286 4.37 -19.04 5.26
N LEU A 287 4.06 -18.52 6.45
CA LEU A 287 4.23 -17.09 6.81
C LEU A 287 5.71 -16.70 7.10
N ASP A 288 6.67 -17.62 6.96
CA ASP A 288 8.06 -17.38 7.31
C ASP A 288 8.81 -16.65 6.17
N THR A 289 9.03 -15.34 6.35
CA THR A 289 9.75 -14.48 5.39
C THR A 289 11.27 -14.70 5.38
N SER A 290 11.79 -15.65 6.16
CA SER A 290 13.24 -15.90 6.31
C SER A 290 13.97 -16.14 4.98
N HIS A 291 13.35 -16.85 4.02
CA HIS A 291 13.95 -17.02 2.70
C HIS A 291 14.14 -15.70 1.95
N VAL A 292 13.08 -14.88 1.85
CA VAL A 292 13.11 -13.60 1.15
C VAL A 292 14.12 -12.64 1.79
N ARG A 293 14.19 -12.62 3.13
CA ARG A 293 15.18 -11.85 3.88
C ARG A 293 16.62 -12.27 3.55
N VAL A 294 16.95 -13.56 3.67
CA VAL A 294 18.33 -14.04 3.49
C VAL A 294 18.76 -13.86 2.03
N ALA A 295 17.92 -14.21 1.06
CA ALA A 295 18.20 -14.02 -0.35
C ALA A 295 18.41 -12.53 -0.73
N TYR A 296 17.63 -11.62 -0.13
CA TYR A 296 17.84 -10.18 -0.31
C TYR A 296 19.16 -9.68 0.31
N MET A 297 19.47 -10.14 1.52
CA MET A 297 20.71 -9.77 2.23
C MET A 297 21.97 -10.23 1.47
N VAL A 298 21.96 -11.41 0.82
CA VAL A 298 23.06 -11.83 -0.08
C VAL A 298 23.26 -10.78 -1.18
N ARG A 299 22.19 -10.44 -1.93
CA ARG A 299 22.24 -9.48 -3.06
C ARG A 299 22.65 -8.07 -2.64
N LEU A 300 22.30 -7.65 -1.43
CA LEU A 300 22.73 -6.37 -0.87
C LEU A 300 24.24 -6.36 -0.60
N LEU A 301 24.73 -7.37 0.13
CA LEU A 301 26.11 -7.41 0.58
C LEU A 301 27.08 -7.62 -0.59
N THR A 302 26.74 -8.41 -1.61
CA THR A 302 27.58 -8.54 -2.81
C THR A 302 27.72 -7.20 -3.57
N ARG A 303 26.66 -6.40 -3.66
CA ARG A 303 26.76 -5.05 -4.25
C ARG A 303 27.63 -4.12 -3.41
N TRP A 304 27.59 -4.22 -2.08
CA TRP A 304 28.48 -3.47 -1.20
C TRP A 304 29.93 -3.93 -1.28
N GLU A 305 30.21 -5.23 -1.41
CA GLU A 305 31.57 -5.76 -1.69
C GLU A 305 32.14 -5.19 -3.00
N VAL A 306 31.31 -5.04 -4.05
CA VAL A 306 31.70 -4.39 -5.31
C VAL A 306 32.02 -2.91 -5.11
N SER A 307 31.16 -2.15 -4.40
CA SER A 307 31.41 -0.73 -4.12
C SER A 307 32.66 -0.52 -3.25
N VAL A 308 32.85 -1.36 -2.23
CA VAL A 308 34.01 -1.30 -1.33
C VAL A 308 35.31 -1.71 -2.03
N GLY A 309 35.29 -2.62 -3.02
CA GLY A 309 36.47 -2.98 -3.82
C GLY A 309 37.09 -1.83 -4.62
N HIS A 310 36.37 -0.71 -4.76
CA HIS A 310 36.86 0.55 -5.34
C HIS A 310 37.41 1.53 -4.27
N LEU A 311 36.96 1.42 -3.02
CA LEU A 311 37.34 2.31 -1.90
C LEU A 311 38.50 1.74 -1.04
N ALA A 312 38.52 0.42 -0.85
CA ALA A 312 39.47 -0.30 -0.01
C ALA A 312 39.98 -1.55 -0.75
N ALA A 313 41.11 -1.40 -1.46
CA ALA A 313 41.63 -2.44 -2.36
C ALA A 313 42.01 -3.76 -1.66
N ASP A 314 42.34 -3.71 -0.36
CA ASP A 314 42.73 -4.87 0.45
C ASP A 314 41.54 -5.64 1.04
N PHE A 315 40.31 -5.12 0.93
CA PHE A 315 39.11 -5.80 1.41
C PHE A 315 38.83 -7.06 0.58
N GLU A 316 38.66 -8.22 1.23
CA GLU A 316 38.40 -9.50 0.58
C GLU A 316 36.90 -9.67 0.25
N PRO A 317 36.48 -9.68 -1.03
CA PRO A 317 35.07 -9.75 -1.42
C PRO A 317 34.60 -11.21 -1.46
N ARG A 318 34.31 -11.77 -0.29
CA ARG A 318 34.09 -13.22 -0.09
C ARG A 318 32.86 -13.76 -0.81
N LEU A 319 31.72 -13.06 -0.71
CA LEU A 319 30.48 -13.51 -1.36
C LEU A 319 30.59 -13.40 -2.88
N THR A 320 31.20 -12.31 -3.36
CA THR A 320 31.50 -12.08 -4.77
C THR A 320 32.42 -13.18 -5.32
N MET A 321 33.47 -13.55 -4.59
CA MET A 321 34.39 -14.64 -4.94
C MET A 321 33.71 -16.02 -4.98
N GLN A 322 32.72 -16.27 -4.11
CA GLN A 322 31.91 -17.50 -4.16
C GLN A 322 31.00 -17.52 -5.39
N ALA A 323 30.32 -16.42 -5.68
CA ALA A 323 29.44 -16.29 -6.85
C ALA A 323 30.21 -16.39 -8.18
N TYR A 324 31.39 -15.76 -8.26
CA TYR A 324 32.29 -15.87 -9.41
C TYR A 324 32.70 -17.32 -9.68
N LYS A 325 33.07 -18.09 -8.65
CA LYS A 325 33.45 -19.50 -8.80
C LYS A 325 32.35 -20.39 -9.38
N SER A 326 31.08 -20.07 -9.13
CA SER A 326 29.94 -20.73 -9.79
C SER A 326 29.74 -20.29 -11.25
N ARG A 327 29.95 -19.00 -11.56
CA ARG A 327 29.65 -18.42 -12.89
C ARG A 327 30.80 -18.40 -13.89
N GLN A 328 32.05 -18.61 -13.47
CA GLN A 328 33.24 -18.50 -14.33
C GLN A 328 33.22 -19.40 -15.60
N ASN A 329 32.39 -20.45 -15.61
CA ASN A 329 32.20 -21.38 -16.72
C ASN A 329 30.87 -21.19 -17.49
N GLU A 330 30.09 -20.16 -17.19
CA GLU A 330 28.81 -19.88 -17.87
C GLU A 330 28.99 -19.23 -19.25
N GLN A 331 27.95 -19.31 -20.10
CA GLN A 331 28.02 -18.85 -21.49
C GLN A 331 28.06 -17.32 -21.61
N VAL A 332 28.83 -16.84 -22.59
CA VAL A 332 29.03 -15.40 -22.90
C VAL A 332 27.74 -14.72 -23.41
N ALA A 333 26.82 -15.49 -23.99
CA ALA A 333 25.61 -14.97 -24.62
C ALA A 333 24.44 -14.85 -23.62
N VAL A 334 24.23 -13.64 -23.11
CA VAL A 334 23.13 -13.32 -22.19
C VAL A 334 22.03 -12.55 -22.93
N ARG A 335 20.76 -12.72 -22.53
CA ARG A 335 19.61 -11.99 -23.05
C ARG A 335 18.79 -11.42 -21.90
N ALA A 336 18.45 -10.14 -21.99
CA ALA A 336 17.56 -9.46 -21.06
C ALA A 336 16.32 -8.93 -21.81
N ARG A 337 15.13 -9.34 -21.37
CA ARG A 337 13.82 -8.97 -21.96
C ARG A 337 13.17 -7.77 -21.28
N SER A 338 13.66 -7.40 -20.10
CA SER A 338 13.20 -6.24 -19.34
C SER A 338 14.38 -5.49 -18.72
N VAL A 339 14.13 -4.28 -18.21
CA VAL A 339 15.16 -3.47 -17.53
C VAL A 339 15.63 -4.14 -16.24
N GLU A 340 14.75 -4.87 -15.54
CA GLU A 340 15.08 -5.62 -14.32
C GLU A 340 16.00 -6.81 -14.63
N GLU A 341 15.71 -7.58 -15.68
CA GLU A 341 16.60 -8.65 -16.15
C GLU A 341 17.96 -8.07 -16.56
N LEU A 342 18.00 -6.90 -17.23
CA LEU A 342 19.24 -6.23 -17.62
C LEU A 342 20.06 -5.79 -16.39
N GLN A 343 19.41 -5.30 -15.33
CA GLN A 343 20.09 -4.92 -14.09
C GLN A 343 20.68 -6.13 -13.34
N ASP A 344 19.97 -7.25 -13.25
CA ASP A 344 20.51 -8.47 -12.62
C ASP A 344 21.73 -9.01 -13.43
N VAL A 345 21.70 -8.91 -14.76
CA VAL A 345 22.85 -9.26 -15.62
C VAL A 345 24.06 -8.34 -15.41
N VAL A 346 23.81 -7.03 -15.22
CA VAL A 346 24.86 -6.04 -14.90
C VAL A 346 25.42 -6.27 -13.50
N ASP A 347 24.59 -6.61 -12.52
CA ASP A 347 25.04 -6.95 -11.16
C ASP A 347 26.01 -8.13 -11.16
N ASP A 348 25.71 -9.19 -11.91
CA ASP A 348 26.55 -10.38 -12.00
C ASP A 348 27.86 -10.08 -12.75
N PHE A 349 27.82 -9.26 -13.81
CA PHE A 349 29.04 -8.77 -14.47
C PHE A 349 29.92 -7.93 -13.52
N CYS A 350 29.34 -6.99 -12.78
CA CYS A 350 30.07 -6.16 -11.82
C CYS A 350 30.70 -6.99 -10.69
N GLN A 351 29.99 -8.01 -10.21
CA GLN A 351 30.53 -8.99 -9.26
C GLN A 351 31.72 -9.75 -9.86
N ASP A 352 31.54 -10.32 -11.05
CA ASP A 352 32.55 -11.16 -11.68
C ASP A 352 33.84 -10.37 -11.98
N VAL A 353 33.71 -9.12 -12.43
CA VAL A 353 34.85 -8.20 -12.61
C VAL A 353 35.52 -7.83 -11.29
N ASN A 354 34.77 -7.57 -10.22
CA ASN A 354 35.33 -7.24 -8.90
C ASN A 354 36.14 -8.42 -8.33
N ALA A 355 35.60 -9.64 -8.39
CA ALA A 355 36.30 -10.86 -7.99
C ALA A 355 37.58 -11.09 -8.81
N PHE A 356 37.50 -10.98 -10.14
CA PHE A 356 38.66 -11.13 -11.02
C PHE A 356 39.75 -10.07 -10.75
N THR A 357 39.34 -8.81 -10.62
CA THR A 357 40.22 -7.68 -10.28
C THR A 357 40.92 -7.88 -8.94
N TRP A 358 40.20 -8.36 -7.92
CA TRP A 358 40.79 -8.66 -6.61
C TRP A 358 41.81 -9.81 -6.68
N MET A 359 41.53 -10.88 -7.44
CA MET A 359 42.52 -11.95 -7.67
C MET A 359 43.80 -11.43 -8.32
N VAL A 360 43.68 -10.65 -9.40
CA VAL A 360 44.84 -10.04 -10.09
C VAL A 360 45.64 -9.16 -9.13
N ARG A 361 44.97 -8.31 -8.33
CA ARG A 361 45.61 -7.45 -7.32
C ARG A 361 46.33 -8.28 -6.25
N ARG A 362 45.72 -9.36 -5.74
CA ARG A 362 46.31 -10.23 -4.71
C ARG A 362 47.60 -10.90 -5.19
N HIS A 363 47.66 -11.32 -6.45
CA HIS A 363 48.86 -11.94 -7.03
C HIS A 363 49.97 -10.93 -7.39
N ARG A 364 49.69 -9.62 -7.35
CA ARG A 364 50.69 -8.55 -7.58
C ARG A 364 51.70 -8.39 -6.43
N SER A 365 51.41 -8.93 -5.24
CA SER A 365 52.31 -8.86 -4.07
C SER A 365 53.35 -9.98 -4.01
N SER A 366 53.20 -11.04 -4.80
CA SER A 366 54.29 -11.99 -5.10
C SER A 366 55.06 -11.49 -6.33
N SER A 367 56.39 -11.46 -6.24
CA SER A 367 57.26 -10.99 -7.32
C SER A 367 57.07 -11.80 -8.61
N GLU A 368 57.10 -11.08 -9.73
CA GLU A 368 57.07 -11.55 -11.13
C GLU A 368 55.71 -11.94 -11.74
N ASN A 369 55.66 -11.86 -13.08
CA ASN A 369 54.47 -11.76 -13.93
C ASN A 369 53.67 -13.08 -14.09
N MET A 370 53.77 -13.98 -13.10
CA MET A 370 53.33 -15.38 -13.17
C MET A 370 51.80 -15.57 -13.13
N TYR A 371 51.03 -14.52 -12.79
CA TYR A 371 49.56 -14.60 -12.86
C TYR A 371 49.07 -14.75 -14.30
N TRP A 372 49.66 -14.03 -15.25
CA TRP A 372 49.23 -14.00 -16.65
C TRP A 372 49.81 -15.12 -17.51
N SER A 373 50.80 -15.89 -17.03
CA SER A 373 51.30 -17.06 -17.77
C SER A 373 50.25 -18.16 -17.89
N ASP A 374 49.35 -18.28 -16.91
CA ASP A 374 48.26 -19.26 -16.96
C ASP A 374 47.28 -18.96 -18.12
N PRO A 375 47.03 -19.90 -19.05
CA PRO A 375 46.03 -19.73 -20.10
C PRO A 375 44.60 -19.58 -19.55
N VAL A 376 44.28 -20.11 -18.37
CA VAL A 376 42.95 -20.01 -17.75
C VAL A 376 42.64 -18.58 -17.31
N HIS A 377 43.59 -17.89 -16.68
CA HIS A 377 43.40 -16.48 -16.28
C HIS A 377 43.24 -15.55 -17.51
N ARG A 378 43.98 -15.83 -18.59
CA ARG A 378 43.84 -15.12 -19.87
C ARG A 378 42.46 -15.40 -20.52
N LEU A 379 42.00 -16.64 -20.50
CA LEU A 379 40.66 -16.99 -20.98
C LEU A 379 39.57 -16.27 -20.18
N HIS A 380 39.66 -16.24 -18.86
CA HIS A 380 38.70 -15.52 -18.00
C HIS A 380 38.66 -14.02 -18.30
N TYR A 381 39.81 -13.36 -18.53
CA TYR A 381 39.87 -11.96 -18.96
C TYR A 381 39.10 -11.72 -20.27
N TRP A 382 39.37 -12.53 -21.31
CA TRP A 382 38.69 -12.40 -22.60
C TRP A 382 37.19 -12.70 -22.53
N THR A 383 36.79 -13.70 -21.75
CA THR A 383 35.38 -14.02 -21.47
C THR A 383 34.65 -12.86 -20.80
N LEU A 384 35.27 -12.20 -19.81
CA LEU A 384 34.70 -11.01 -19.17
C LEU A 384 34.63 -9.82 -20.14
N LYS A 385 35.65 -9.61 -20.97
CA LYS A 385 35.66 -8.53 -21.97
C LYS A 385 34.51 -8.69 -22.98
N GLN A 386 34.35 -9.89 -23.56
CA GLN A 386 33.23 -10.18 -24.46
C GLN A 386 31.85 -10.09 -23.77
N ARG A 387 31.72 -10.50 -22.50
CA ARG A 387 30.48 -10.28 -21.72
C ARG A 387 30.20 -8.79 -21.54
N GLY A 388 31.22 -7.98 -21.27
CA GLY A 388 31.12 -6.52 -21.20
C GLY A 388 30.61 -5.90 -22.50
N ASP A 389 31.18 -6.30 -23.65
CA ASP A 389 30.75 -5.81 -24.97
C ASP A 389 29.31 -6.21 -25.29
N ASN A 390 28.93 -7.47 -25.04
CA ASN A 390 27.56 -7.97 -25.22
C ASN A 390 26.54 -7.19 -24.39
N ILE A 391 26.86 -6.86 -23.13
CA ILE A 391 25.99 -6.04 -22.26
C ILE A 391 25.87 -4.61 -22.80
N GLY A 392 26.93 -4.05 -23.39
CA GLY A 392 26.89 -2.76 -24.08
C GLY A 392 25.89 -2.75 -25.26
N VAL A 393 25.86 -3.83 -26.05
CA VAL A 393 24.86 -4.01 -27.13
C VAL A 393 23.43 -4.11 -26.55
N LEU A 394 23.22 -4.87 -25.46
CA LEU A 394 21.91 -4.96 -24.81
C LEU A 394 21.41 -3.60 -24.30
N PHE A 395 22.29 -2.73 -23.78
CA PHE A 395 21.93 -1.36 -23.43
C PHE A 395 21.53 -0.52 -24.66
N SER A 396 22.25 -0.66 -25.77
CA SER A 396 21.90 0.02 -27.03
C SER A 396 20.52 -0.41 -27.54
N ASP A 397 20.27 -1.72 -27.60
CA ASP A 397 18.98 -2.28 -28.05
C ASP A 397 17.82 -1.82 -27.16
N HIS A 398 17.98 -1.91 -25.83
CA HIS A 398 16.96 -1.41 -24.89
C HIS A 398 16.75 0.11 -24.99
N TYR A 399 17.81 0.89 -25.25
CA TYR A 399 17.70 2.33 -25.44
C TYR A 399 16.98 2.70 -26.74
N VAL A 400 17.21 1.96 -27.83
CA VAL A 400 16.48 2.14 -29.10
C VAL A 400 15.00 1.75 -28.97
N VAL A 401 14.69 0.65 -28.26
CA VAL A 401 13.31 0.15 -28.12
C VAL A 401 12.50 0.91 -27.07
N HIS A 402 13.11 1.30 -25.94
CA HIS A 402 12.41 1.87 -24.79
C HIS A 402 12.86 3.28 -24.37
N GLY A 403 13.99 3.79 -24.89
CA GLY A 403 14.56 5.09 -24.46
C GLY A 403 13.70 6.32 -24.77
N ARG A 404 12.75 6.23 -25.71
CA ARG A 404 11.74 7.27 -25.96
C ARG A 404 10.49 7.17 -25.07
N CYS A 405 10.36 6.10 -24.30
CA CYS A 405 9.18 5.77 -23.49
C CYS A 405 9.36 6.17 -22.02
N TYR A 406 10.59 6.30 -21.54
CA TYR A 406 10.89 6.69 -20.16
C TYR A 406 11.02 8.22 -20.05
N HIS A 407 10.21 8.82 -19.17
CA HIS A 407 10.32 10.24 -18.87
C HIS A 407 11.61 10.52 -18.10
N ARG A 408 12.27 11.66 -18.35
CA ARG A 408 13.47 12.06 -17.60
C ARG A 408 13.08 12.21 -16.12
N GLY A 409 13.77 11.51 -15.22
CA GLY A 409 13.41 11.41 -13.80
C GLY A 409 12.46 10.25 -13.43
N SER A 410 11.97 9.45 -14.37
CA SER A 410 11.21 8.23 -14.02
C SER A 410 12.10 7.21 -13.30
N ARG A 411 11.49 6.31 -12.52
CA ARG A 411 12.21 5.25 -11.80
C ARG A 411 13.01 4.37 -12.77
N GLU A 412 12.42 4.05 -13.91
CA GLU A 412 12.97 3.23 -14.99
C GLU A 412 14.11 3.95 -15.71
N TYR A 413 13.97 5.26 -15.95
CA TYR A 413 15.04 6.10 -16.49
C TYR A 413 16.28 6.09 -15.57
N LEU A 414 16.08 6.30 -14.27
CA LEU A 414 17.17 6.29 -13.29
C LEU A 414 17.77 4.87 -13.13
N ALA A 415 16.92 3.85 -13.10
CA ALA A 415 17.32 2.44 -13.06
C ALA A 415 18.23 2.05 -14.25
N MET A 416 17.87 2.51 -15.46
CA MET A 416 18.65 2.29 -16.68
C MET A 416 20.01 3.01 -16.63
N ASN A 417 20.03 4.30 -16.31
CA ASN A 417 21.27 5.09 -16.29
C ASN A 417 22.23 4.65 -15.17
N VAL A 418 21.74 4.27 -13.99
CA VAL A 418 22.56 3.69 -12.92
C VAL A 418 23.13 2.32 -13.33
N GLY A 419 22.35 1.49 -14.04
CA GLY A 419 22.84 0.24 -14.62
C GLY A 419 23.98 0.48 -15.61
N LEU A 420 23.79 1.42 -16.55
CA LEU A 420 24.80 1.79 -17.54
C LEU A 420 26.08 2.32 -16.89
N LEU A 421 25.97 3.19 -15.88
CA LEU A 421 27.13 3.71 -15.14
C LEU A 421 27.94 2.57 -14.51
N ARG A 422 27.28 1.64 -13.83
CA ARG A 422 27.95 0.51 -13.16
C ARG A 422 28.62 -0.45 -14.15
N HIS A 423 27.97 -0.74 -15.27
CA HIS A 423 28.56 -1.49 -16.38
C HIS A 423 29.82 -0.80 -16.92
N ARG A 424 29.75 0.50 -17.24
CA ARG A 424 30.89 1.28 -17.73
C ARG A 424 32.06 1.31 -16.74
N VAL A 425 31.81 1.56 -15.46
CA VAL A 425 32.85 1.54 -14.41
C VAL A 425 33.53 0.18 -14.30
N SER A 426 32.77 -0.91 -14.36
CA SER A 426 33.34 -2.27 -14.32
C SER A 426 34.12 -2.60 -15.60
N ALA A 427 33.62 -2.25 -16.79
CA ALA A 427 34.34 -2.42 -18.05
C ALA A 427 35.67 -1.64 -18.06
N LEU A 428 35.68 -0.40 -17.55
CA LEU A 428 36.89 0.40 -17.41
C LEU A 428 37.87 -0.19 -16.39
N THR A 429 37.38 -0.74 -15.28
CA THR A 429 38.22 -1.41 -14.27
C THR A 429 38.89 -2.67 -14.85
N LEU A 430 38.23 -3.38 -15.76
CA LEU A 430 38.81 -4.52 -16.49
C LEU A 430 39.86 -4.07 -17.51
N ASP A 431 39.61 -2.98 -18.25
CA ASP A 431 40.56 -2.39 -19.20
C ASP A 431 41.83 -1.84 -18.52
N LEU A 432 41.72 -1.33 -17.28
CA LEU A 432 42.82 -0.78 -16.49
C LEU A 432 43.68 -1.85 -15.77
N LEU A 433 43.38 -3.15 -15.94
CA LEU A 433 44.25 -4.20 -15.43
C LEU A 433 45.58 -4.21 -16.20
N PRO A 434 46.73 -4.45 -15.53
CA PRO A 434 48.03 -4.56 -16.19
C PRO A 434 48.13 -5.91 -16.91
N PHE A 435 47.37 -6.07 -17.99
CA PHE A 435 47.49 -7.15 -18.95
C PHE A 435 48.26 -6.60 -20.15
N ASP A 436 49.43 -7.17 -20.43
CA ASP A 436 50.35 -6.70 -21.46
C ASP A 436 49.89 -7.17 -22.86
N ALA A 437 48.68 -6.76 -23.23
CA ALA A 437 48.14 -6.88 -24.58
C ALA A 437 48.73 -5.78 -25.46
N ALA A 438 50.04 -5.90 -25.74
CA ALA A 438 50.61 -5.23 -26.89
C ALA A 438 49.76 -5.59 -28.13
N GLU A 439 49.25 -4.55 -28.80
CA GLU A 439 48.25 -4.61 -29.88
C GLU A 439 46.82 -5.01 -29.43
N VAL A 440 45.97 -4.01 -29.15
CA VAL A 440 44.68 -3.79 -29.85
C VAL A 440 44.01 -2.48 -29.38
N LEU A 441 43.71 -1.62 -30.37
CA LEU A 441 42.93 -0.37 -30.33
C LEU A 441 43.51 0.87 -29.63
N SER A 442 43.27 2.02 -30.27
CA SER A 442 43.78 3.34 -29.91
C SER A 442 43.20 3.85 -28.58
N PRO A 443 44.01 4.48 -27.71
CA PRO A 443 43.49 5.14 -26.53
C PRO A 443 42.76 6.42 -26.93
N LEU A 444 41.43 6.42 -26.81
CA LEU A 444 40.76 7.61 -26.27
C LEU A 444 41.41 7.87 -24.91
N ALA A 445 41.86 9.10 -24.69
CA ALA A 445 42.65 9.44 -23.51
C ALA A 445 41.84 9.13 -22.24
N GLU A 446 42.52 8.77 -21.16
CA GLU A 446 41.90 8.45 -19.85
C GLU A 446 40.92 9.56 -19.41
N ALA A 447 41.25 10.82 -19.71
CA ALA A 447 40.41 11.99 -19.52
C ALA A 447 39.04 11.92 -20.23
N GLU A 448 38.96 11.42 -21.47
CA GLU A 448 37.71 11.32 -22.26
C GLU A 448 36.79 10.24 -21.67
N ARG A 449 37.37 9.12 -21.22
CA ARG A 449 36.65 8.04 -20.51
C ARG A 449 36.09 8.52 -19.17
N ILE A 450 36.86 9.33 -18.43
CA ILE A 450 36.40 9.97 -17.20
C ILE A 450 35.29 11.00 -17.50
N GLN A 451 35.40 11.77 -18.58
CA GLN A 451 34.35 12.71 -19.01
C GLN A 451 33.04 12.00 -19.39
N GLU A 452 33.07 10.82 -20.04
CA GLU A 452 31.85 10.03 -20.30
C GLU A 452 31.19 9.59 -18.97
N LEU A 453 31.97 9.10 -18.01
CA LEU A 453 31.46 8.73 -16.68
C LEU A 453 30.85 9.92 -15.92
N VAL A 454 31.53 11.07 -15.93
CA VAL A 454 31.05 12.32 -15.32
C VAL A 454 29.74 12.75 -16.00
N ALA A 455 29.67 12.74 -17.33
CA ALA A 455 28.45 13.07 -18.06
C ALA A 455 27.29 12.08 -17.84
N ILE A 456 27.56 10.81 -17.46
CA ILE A 456 26.52 9.87 -16.99
C ILE A 456 26.09 10.23 -15.56
N ALA A 457 27.03 10.51 -14.66
CA ALA A 457 26.75 10.87 -13.27
C ALA A 457 25.97 12.20 -13.18
N GLU A 458 26.36 13.23 -13.93
CA GLU A 458 25.65 14.51 -14.06
C GLU A 458 24.24 14.33 -14.63
N ARG A 459 24.02 13.40 -15.57
CA ARG A 459 22.67 13.08 -16.07
C ARG A 459 21.79 12.38 -15.03
N ILE A 460 22.37 11.62 -14.10
CA ILE A 460 21.67 11.02 -12.96
C ILE A 460 21.38 12.11 -11.91
N GLN A 461 22.35 12.97 -11.62
CA GLN A 461 22.24 14.05 -10.64
C GLN A 461 21.24 15.13 -11.06
N ALA A 462 21.23 15.54 -12.33
CA ALA A 462 20.21 16.41 -12.92
C ALA A 462 18.81 15.73 -13.06
N GLY A 463 18.63 14.56 -12.45
CA GLY A 463 17.31 13.97 -12.18
C GLY A 463 16.58 14.65 -11.00
N GLU A 464 17.29 15.39 -10.17
CA GLU A 464 16.75 16.22 -9.09
C GLU A 464 17.48 17.58 -9.05
N GLY A 465 16.81 18.67 -9.44
CA GLY A 465 17.34 20.03 -9.29
C GLY A 465 17.35 20.89 -10.56
N ASP A 466 16.45 21.87 -10.54
CA ASP A 466 16.46 23.13 -11.31
C ASP A 466 16.29 23.11 -12.85
N VAL A 467 15.60 24.13 -13.37
CA VAL A 467 15.19 24.29 -14.76
C VAL A 467 15.89 25.50 -15.37
N SER A 468 17.09 25.30 -15.93
CA SER A 468 17.57 26.12 -17.05
C SER A 468 18.73 25.46 -17.83
N ALA A 469 18.75 25.73 -19.14
CA ALA A 469 19.82 25.42 -20.10
C ALA A 469 20.24 23.94 -20.28
N ALA A 470 19.81 23.34 -21.39
CA ALA A 470 20.51 22.23 -22.04
C ALA A 470 20.77 22.59 -23.52
N PRO A 471 22.02 22.54 -24.01
CA PRO A 471 22.29 22.60 -25.45
C PRO A 471 21.91 21.28 -26.12
N GLY A 472 21.53 21.34 -27.39
CA GLY A 472 21.25 20.15 -28.20
C GLY A 472 22.52 19.39 -28.59
N PRO A 473 22.40 18.15 -29.12
CA PRO A 473 23.54 17.40 -29.62
C PRO A 473 24.09 18.07 -30.88
N THR A 474 25.39 18.36 -30.89
CA THR A 474 26.12 18.69 -32.11
C THR A 474 26.61 17.39 -32.75
N ASP A 475 26.11 17.10 -33.95
CA ASP A 475 26.73 16.13 -34.84
C ASP A 475 28.14 16.61 -35.20
N ASP A 476 29.19 15.83 -34.91
CA ASP A 476 30.48 15.92 -35.59
C ASP A 476 31.39 14.73 -35.20
N ALA A 477 31.52 13.74 -36.10
CA ALA A 477 32.71 12.90 -36.33
C ALA A 477 32.40 11.77 -37.33
N ALA A 478 32.45 12.07 -38.63
CA ALA A 478 32.47 11.05 -39.68
C ALA A 478 33.88 10.85 -40.23
N GLY A 479 34.28 9.59 -40.43
CA GLY A 479 35.59 9.17 -40.97
C GLY A 479 36.43 8.43 -39.92
N THR A 480 36.98 7.24 -40.18
CA THR A 480 37.39 6.67 -41.48
C THR A 480 37.14 5.15 -41.55
N THR A 481 37.11 4.63 -42.78
CA THR A 481 36.68 3.30 -43.24
C THR A 481 37.54 2.08 -42.81
N PRO A 482 37.01 0.83 -42.95
CA PRO A 482 37.53 -0.35 -42.26
C PRO A 482 38.54 -1.17 -43.08
N LEU A 483 39.14 -2.18 -42.44
CA LEU A 483 39.81 -3.30 -43.11
C LEU A 483 39.29 -4.63 -42.56
N ALA A 484 39.02 -5.57 -43.46
CA ALA A 484 38.19 -6.75 -43.23
C ALA A 484 39.01 -8.04 -43.02
N MET A 485 38.29 -9.13 -42.69
CA MET A 485 38.60 -10.58 -42.78
C MET A 485 38.41 -11.27 -41.40
N ALA A 486 37.62 -12.35 -41.26
CA ALA A 486 36.76 -13.02 -42.23
C ALA A 486 35.60 -13.81 -41.56
N THR A 487 34.46 -13.89 -42.27
CA THR A 487 33.48 -15.01 -42.36
C THR A 487 33.46 -16.09 -41.25
N SER A 488 32.30 -16.48 -40.71
CA SER A 488 31.29 -17.20 -41.51
C SER A 488 29.82 -17.14 -41.02
N THR A 489 28.97 -16.55 -41.87
CA THR A 489 27.64 -17.04 -42.29
C THR A 489 26.76 -17.87 -41.33
N SER A 490 25.59 -17.31 -40.97
CA SER A 490 24.31 -18.00 -41.24
C SER A 490 23.20 -16.99 -41.61
N GLN A 491 22.38 -17.38 -42.57
CA GLN A 491 21.58 -16.51 -43.45
C GLN A 491 20.36 -15.86 -42.76
N THR A 492 20.10 -14.59 -43.12
CA THR A 492 18.79 -13.94 -42.98
C THR A 492 17.90 -14.23 -44.21
N PRO A 493 16.57 -14.39 -44.06
CA PRO A 493 15.63 -14.28 -45.18
C PRO A 493 15.39 -12.79 -45.52
N PRO A 494 15.00 -12.45 -46.76
CA PRO A 494 14.89 -11.06 -47.20
C PRO A 494 13.62 -10.37 -46.67
N MET A 495 13.79 -9.13 -46.22
CA MET A 495 12.71 -8.20 -45.91
C MET A 495 12.38 -7.38 -47.16
N ASP A 496 11.24 -7.67 -47.80
CA ASP A 496 10.67 -6.77 -48.81
C ASP A 496 9.13 -6.86 -48.78
N GLU A 497 8.54 -6.45 -47.65
CA GLU A 497 7.10 -6.24 -47.52
C GLU A 497 6.83 -4.88 -46.86
N LYS A 498 6.05 -4.02 -47.54
CA LYS A 498 5.69 -2.69 -47.03
C LYS A 498 4.91 -2.83 -45.72
N PRO A 499 5.13 -1.93 -44.73
CA PRO A 499 4.39 -1.99 -43.47
C PRO A 499 2.90 -1.78 -43.71
N GLN A 500 2.11 -2.83 -43.43
CA GLN A 500 0.65 -2.69 -43.34
C GLN A 500 0.30 -1.90 -42.07
N PRO A 501 -0.71 -1.00 -42.11
CA PRO A 501 -1.18 -0.29 -40.92
C PRO A 501 -1.99 -1.26 -40.04
N GLY A 502 -1.27 -2.00 -39.20
CA GLY A 502 -1.81 -3.11 -38.41
C GLY A 502 -1.08 -3.28 -37.08
N THR A 503 -0.83 -2.18 -36.36
CA THR A 503 -0.33 -2.26 -34.98
C THR A 503 -1.30 -3.09 -34.16
N LEU A 504 -0.82 -4.20 -33.59
CA LEU A 504 -1.59 -5.06 -32.70
C LEU A 504 -1.98 -4.29 -31.43
N GLN A 505 -3.12 -3.60 -31.48
CA GLN A 505 -3.84 -3.22 -30.27
C GLN A 505 -4.23 -4.53 -29.57
N GLN A 506 -3.56 -4.85 -28.46
CA GLN A 506 -4.04 -5.90 -27.58
C GLN A 506 -5.48 -5.52 -27.17
N PRO A 507 -6.47 -6.39 -27.38
CA PRO A 507 -7.83 -6.10 -26.98
C PRO A 507 -7.86 -5.92 -25.46
N PHE A 508 -8.59 -4.92 -24.99
CA PHE A 508 -8.80 -4.69 -23.57
C PHE A 508 -9.56 -5.88 -22.96
N GLU A 509 -8.85 -6.78 -22.29
CA GLU A 509 -9.44 -7.97 -21.68
C GLU A 509 -10.23 -7.57 -20.42
N LEU A 510 -11.52 -7.91 -20.40
CA LEU A 510 -12.43 -7.55 -19.31
C LEU A 510 -12.15 -8.39 -18.06
N ASN A 511 -11.29 -7.87 -17.17
CA ASN A 511 -10.89 -8.51 -15.91
C ASN A 511 -12.05 -8.79 -14.93
N LEU A 512 -13.20 -8.14 -15.09
CA LEU A 512 -14.40 -8.32 -14.28
C LEU A 512 -15.65 -8.14 -15.15
N GLN A 513 -16.58 -9.10 -15.10
CA GLN A 513 -17.95 -8.93 -15.57
C GLN A 513 -18.89 -8.85 -14.36
N HIS A 514 -19.49 -7.68 -14.15
CA HIS A 514 -20.38 -7.40 -13.00
C HIS A 514 -21.63 -8.30 -13.02
N GLY A 515 -22.17 -8.58 -14.21
CA GLY A 515 -23.28 -9.51 -14.43
C GLY A 515 -24.61 -9.13 -13.79
N HIS A 516 -24.77 -7.88 -13.32
CA HIS A 516 -26.09 -7.32 -12.99
C HIS A 516 -26.96 -7.29 -14.25
N LYS A 517 -28.28 -7.29 -14.06
CA LYS A 517 -29.23 -7.23 -15.19
C LYS A 517 -29.50 -5.81 -15.69
N ASP A 518 -29.03 -4.83 -14.95
CA ASP A 518 -29.32 -3.41 -15.14
C ASP A 518 -28.06 -2.58 -14.84
N LEU A 519 -28.15 -1.26 -15.00
CA LEU A 519 -27.05 -0.32 -14.78
C LEU A 519 -26.45 -0.45 -13.37
N VAL A 520 -25.13 -0.38 -13.29
CA VAL A 520 -24.38 -0.31 -12.02
C VAL A 520 -24.19 1.16 -11.66
N GLN A 521 -24.63 1.55 -10.46
CA GLN A 521 -24.69 2.96 -10.02
C GLN A 521 -23.68 3.26 -8.91
N ALA A 522 -23.47 2.28 -8.03
CA ALA A 522 -22.53 2.39 -6.92
C ALA A 522 -21.44 1.32 -7.05
N ILE A 523 -20.18 1.72 -6.87
CA ILE A 523 -19.01 0.84 -6.84
C ILE A 523 -18.13 1.31 -5.69
N THR A 524 -17.66 0.39 -4.85
CA THR A 524 -16.76 0.71 -3.74
C THR A 524 -15.79 -0.44 -3.49
N PHE A 525 -14.53 -0.10 -3.23
CA PHE A 525 -13.48 -1.05 -2.86
C PHE A 525 -13.29 -1.03 -1.34
N ASN A 526 -12.81 -2.14 -0.78
CA ASN A 526 -12.33 -2.14 0.60
C ASN A 526 -10.95 -1.46 0.68
N THR A 527 -10.51 -1.15 1.91
CA THR A 527 -9.22 -0.49 2.22
C THR A 527 -7.99 -1.17 1.59
N TYR A 528 -8.07 -2.45 1.22
CA TYR A 528 -6.97 -3.20 0.61
C TYR A 528 -7.02 -3.29 -0.92
N GLY A 529 -8.11 -2.85 -1.56
CA GLY A 529 -8.32 -3.00 -3.01
C GLY A 529 -8.42 -4.46 -3.51
N ASP A 530 -8.55 -5.43 -2.61
CA ASP A 530 -8.71 -6.86 -2.93
C ASP A 530 -10.18 -7.31 -2.97
N ARG A 531 -11.12 -6.46 -2.50
CA ARG A 531 -12.56 -6.68 -2.60
C ARG A 531 -13.26 -5.46 -3.21
N CYS A 532 -14.29 -5.75 -3.99
CA CYS A 532 -15.12 -4.76 -4.67
C CYS A 532 -16.59 -5.09 -4.42
N ALA A 533 -17.39 -4.10 -4.05
CA ALA A 533 -18.85 -4.20 -3.99
C ALA A 533 -19.48 -3.34 -5.10
N THR A 534 -20.48 -3.88 -5.79
CA THR A 534 -21.25 -3.17 -6.82
C THR A 534 -22.74 -3.18 -6.50
N GLY A 535 -23.37 -2.02 -6.60
CA GLY A 535 -24.81 -1.79 -6.43
C GLY A 535 -25.43 -1.33 -7.74
N SER A 536 -26.63 -1.82 -8.04
CA SER A 536 -27.30 -1.62 -9.32
C SER A 536 -28.75 -1.15 -9.15
N VAL A 537 -29.31 -0.64 -10.24
CA VAL A 537 -30.75 -0.38 -10.41
C VAL A 537 -31.59 -1.62 -10.10
N ASP A 538 -31.04 -2.84 -10.27
CA ASP A 538 -31.73 -4.11 -9.95
C ASP A 538 -31.93 -4.41 -8.45
N GLY A 539 -31.59 -3.46 -7.56
CA GLY A 539 -31.75 -3.53 -6.10
C GLY A 539 -30.81 -4.52 -5.41
N LYS A 540 -29.84 -5.07 -6.13
CA LYS A 540 -28.89 -6.05 -5.60
C LYS A 540 -27.54 -5.42 -5.35
N ILE A 541 -26.87 -5.98 -4.34
CA ILE A 541 -25.44 -5.79 -4.12
C ILE A 541 -24.75 -7.09 -4.51
N ARG A 542 -23.60 -6.95 -5.17
CA ARG A 542 -22.66 -8.04 -5.42
C ARG A 542 -21.31 -7.71 -4.81
N VAL A 543 -20.67 -8.71 -4.25
CA VAL A 543 -19.31 -8.59 -3.71
C VAL A 543 -18.40 -9.52 -4.51
N PHE A 544 -17.24 -9.02 -4.92
CA PHE A 544 -16.21 -9.73 -5.65
C PHE A 544 -14.91 -9.71 -4.88
N ASN A 545 -14.19 -10.84 -4.88
CA ASN A 545 -12.86 -10.96 -4.31
C ASN A 545 -11.85 -11.12 -5.45
N ARG A 546 -10.71 -10.44 -5.34
CA ARG A 546 -9.56 -10.55 -6.24
C ARG A 546 -8.68 -11.73 -5.81
N HIS A 547 -8.36 -12.60 -6.75
CA HIS A 547 -7.44 -13.71 -6.52
C HIS A 547 -5.99 -13.31 -6.84
N LYS A 548 -5.02 -14.13 -6.38
CA LYS A 548 -3.57 -13.92 -6.62
C LYS A 548 -3.16 -13.93 -8.10
N ASP A 549 -4.01 -14.47 -8.96
CA ASP A 549 -3.88 -14.45 -10.43
C ASP A 549 -4.38 -13.13 -11.07
N GLY A 550 -4.83 -12.18 -10.26
CA GLY A 550 -5.43 -10.91 -10.70
C GLY A 550 -6.91 -11.02 -11.06
N THR A 551 -7.49 -12.22 -11.13
CA THR A 551 -8.89 -12.43 -11.54
C THR A 551 -9.87 -12.07 -10.44
N TRP A 552 -10.98 -11.42 -10.81
CA TRP A 552 -12.08 -11.14 -9.90
C TRP A 552 -13.11 -12.26 -9.93
N ARG A 553 -13.55 -12.73 -8.76
CA ARG A 553 -14.59 -13.77 -8.64
C ARG A 553 -15.68 -13.35 -7.67
N LEU A 554 -16.92 -13.67 -8.04
CA LEU A 554 -18.11 -13.38 -7.24
C LEU A 554 -18.05 -14.11 -5.89
N CYS A 555 -18.10 -13.34 -4.81
CA CYS A 555 -18.16 -13.81 -3.43
C CYS A 555 -19.62 -13.97 -2.97
N ASP A 556 -20.48 -12.98 -3.25
CA ASP A 556 -21.87 -12.97 -2.83
C ASP A 556 -22.79 -12.14 -3.74
N THR A 557 -24.11 -12.37 -3.68
CA THR A 557 -25.17 -11.61 -4.36
C THR A 557 -26.47 -11.71 -3.58
N TRP A 558 -27.00 -10.58 -3.12
CA TRP A 558 -28.29 -10.51 -2.42
C TRP A 558 -29.10 -9.30 -2.85
N THR A 559 -30.42 -9.37 -2.65
CA THR A 559 -31.34 -8.23 -2.77
C THR A 559 -31.23 -7.38 -1.52
N ALA A 560 -30.61 -6.21 -1.64
CA ALA A 560 -30.37 -5.31 -0.51
C ALA A 560 -31.48 -4.27 -0.35
N HIS A 561 -32.04 -3.82 -1.47
CA HIS A 561 -33.03 -2.75 -1.56
C HIS A 561 -34.17 -3.13 -2.51
N GLY A 562 -35.31 -2.49 -2.33
CA GLY A 562 -36.51 -2.69 -3.15
C GLY A 562 -36.48 -1.89 -4.46
N GLY A 563 -35.67 -0.84 -4.52
CA GLY A 563 -35.34 -0.08 -5.73
C GLY A 563 -33.83 -0.01 -5.96
N GLU A 564 -33.42 0.97 -6.77
CA GLU A 564 -32.02 1.25 -7.12
C GLU A 564 -31.14 1.51 -5.90
N VAL A 565 -29.92 0.92 -5.90
CA VAL A 565 -28.87 1.18 -4.92
C VAL A 565 -28.07 2.42 -5.33
N LEU A 566 -28.23 3.52 -4.59
CA LEU A 566 -27.65 4.83 -4.91
C LEU A 566 -26.17 4.96 -4.50
N GLU A 567 -25.82 4.45 -3.33
CA GLU A 567 -24.51 4.65 -2.71
C GLU A 567 -24.11 3.42 -1.88
N LEU A 568 -22.80 3.13 -1.87
CA LEU A 568 -22.19 2.03 -1.13
C LEU A 568 -20.86 2.51 -0.51
N GLN A 569 -20.57 2.04 0.71
CA GLN A 569 -19.30 2.30 1.38
C GLN A 569 -18.87 1.04 2.17
N TRP A 570 -17.60 0.65 2.07
CA TRP A 570 -17.00 -0.29 3.04
C TRP A 570 -16.58 0.46 4.30
N LEU A 571 -16.83 -0.11 5.48
CA LEU A 571 -16.19 0.36 6.71
C LEU A 571 -14.72 -0.10 6.74
N PRO A 572 -13.83 0.60 7.49
CA PRO A 572 -12.45 0.19 7.66
C PRO A 572 -12.32 -1.22 8.20
N SER A 573 -11.28 -1.94 7.79
CA SER A 573 -11.01 -3.32 8.23
C SER A 573 -10.64 -3.49 9.71
N THR A 574 -10.54 -2.39 10.46
CA THR A 574 -10.41 -2.42 11.93
C THR A 574 -11.74 -2.79 12.59
N VAL A 575 -12.86 -2.59 11.89
CA VAL A 575 -14.20 -3.04 12.28
C VAL A 575 -14.38 -4.51 11.87
N TYR A 576 -14.69 -5.37 12.85
CA TYR A 576 -14.91 -6.80 12.62
C TYR A 576 -16.33 -7.23 13.04
N PRO A 577 -17.05 -8.04 12.22
CA PRO A 577 -16.69 -8.51 10.89
C PRO A 577 -16.72 -7.39 9.84
N ASN A 578 -16.26 -7.66 8.61
CA ASN A 578 -16.31 -6.68 7.51
C ASN A 578 -17.75 -6.18 7.29
N VAL A 579 -17.96 -4.86 7.26
CA VAL A 579 -19.29 -4.25 7.07
C VAL A 579 -19.36 -3.44 5.78
N ILE A 580 -20.49 -3.57 5.08
CA ILE A 580 -20.87 -2.75 3.93
C ILE A 580 -22.09 -1.91 4.31
N ALA A 581 -22.00 -0.60 4.12
CA ALA A 581 -23.12 0.33 4.20
C ALA A 581 -23.75 0.55 2.82
N SER A 582 -25.06 0.78 2.78
CA SER A 582 -25.81 0.93 1.53
C SER A 582 -27.03 1.83 1.66
N LEU A 583 -27.32 2.57 0.60
CA LEU A 583 -28.49 3.45 0.51
C LEU A 583 -29.36 3.09 -0.71
N GLY A 584 -30.65 2.89 -0.49
CA GLY A 584 -31.65 2.65 -1.54
C GLY A 584 -32.46 3.89 -1.88
N THR A 585 -32.94 3.97 -3.13
CA THR A 585 -33.88 5.01 -3.61
C THR A 585 -35.17 5.11 -2.79
N GLU A 586 -35.59 4.03 -2.13
CA GLU A 586 -36.72 4.03 -1.21
C GLU A 586 -36.48 4.82 0.10
N GLY A 587 -35.28 5.41 0.28
CA GLY A 587 -34.91 6.18 1.46
C GLY A 587 -34.53 5.33 2.68
N TRP A 588 -34.20 4.04 2.46
CA TRP A 588 -33.66 3.16 3.49
C TRP A 588 -32.14 3.13 3.45
N PHE A 589 -31.53 3.35 4.60
CA PHE A 589 -30.13 3.07 4.87
C PHE A 589 -30.01 1.69 5.54
N ARG A 590 -29.02 0.87 5.13
CA ARG A 590 -28.81 -0.50 5.65
C ARG A 590 -27.32 -0.84 5.80
N LEU A 591 -26.95 -1.42 6.96
CA LEU A 591 -25.64 -2.01 7.24
C LEU A 591 -25.66 -3.54 7.12
N TRP A 592 -24.67 -4.12 6.45
CA TRP A 592 -24.55 -5.56 6.21
C TRP A 592 -23.20 -6.09 6.72
N ALA A 593 -23.20 -7.00 7.69
CA ALA A 593 -22.01 -7.74 8.11
C ALA A 593 -21.74 -8.93 7.19
N GLU A 594 -20.46 -9.20 6.92
CA GLU A 594 -20.03 -10.51 6.42
C GLU A 594 -20.05 -11.54 7.56
N ASP A 595 -20.70 -12.69 7.36
CA ASP A 595 -20.42 -13.91 8.12
C ASP A 595 -19.30 -14.70 7.40
N PRO A 596 -18.07 -14.76 7.93
CA PRO A 596 -16.98 -15.49 7.30
C PRO A 596 -17.15 -17.01 7.37
N SER A 597 -18.01 -17.51 8.27
CA SER A 597 -18.32 -18.93 8.41
C SER A 597 -19.32 -19.43 7.36
N ALA A 598 -20.14 -18.52 6.83
CA ALA A 598 -21.10 -18.83 5.78
C ALA A 598 -20.42 -19.17 4.44
N THR A 599 -21.09 -20.04 3.69
CA THR A 599 -20.70 -20.39 2.32
C THR A 599 -20.78 -19.16 1.41
N PRO A 600 -19.85 -18.98 0.44
CA PRO A 600 -19.97 -17.97 -0.61
C PRO A 600 -21.38 -18.00 -1.25
N GLY A 601 -21.95 -16.83 -1.51
CA GLY A 601 -23.34 -16.66 -1.93
C GLY A 601 -24.39 -16.56 -0.81
N ARG A 602 -23.97 -16.52 0.47
CA ARG A 602 -24.84 -16.37 1.66
C ARG A 602 -24.15 -15.65 2.84
N ARG A 603 -23.10 -14.87 2.59
CA ARG A 603 -22.25 -14.27 3.63
C ARG A 603 -22.81 -12.97 4.19
N PHE A 604 -23.38 -12.12 3.34
CA PHE A 604 -24.01 -10.86 3.76
C PHE A 604 -25.53 -11.03 3.95
N CYS A 605 -26.10 -12.16 3.52
CA CYS A 605 -27.51 -12.47 3.70
C CYS A 605 -27.76 -14.00 3.73
N ALA A 606 -27.84 -14.57 4.94
CA ALA A 606 -28.27 -15.96 5.13
C ALA A 606 -29.80 -16.06 5.16
N GLY A 607 -30.40 -16.48 4.04
CA GLY A 607 -31.86 -16.45 3.88
C GLY A 607 -32.68 -17.24 4.92
N ARG A 608 -33.77 -16.61 5.40
CA ARG A 608 -34.85 -17.14 6.27
C ARG A 608 -34.52 -17.64 7.68
N THR A 609 -33.26 -17.76 8.08
CA THR A 609 -32.87 -18.04 9.48
C THR A 609 -32.00 -16.92 10.03
N SER A 610 -32.62 -15.98 10.76
CA SER A 610 -32.05 -14.86 11.56
C SER A 610 -30.95 -13.95 10.97
N SER A 611 -29.86 -14.46 10.38
CA SER A 611 -28.72 -13.69 9.83
C SER A 611 -28.90 -13.25 8.36
N GLY A 612 -30.14 -13.00 7.95
CA GLY A 612 -30.50 -12.43 6.65
C GLY A 612 -31.06 -11.02 6.71
N ARG A 613 -30.94 -10.34 7.86
CA ARG A 613 -31.33 -8.95 8.08
C ARG A 613 -30.09 -8.05 8.11
N PRO A 614 -30.21 -6.77 7.74
CA PRO A 614 -29.18 -5.78 8.06
C PRO A 614 -28.96 -5.73 9.58
N ILE A 615 -27.74 -5.41 10.01
CA ILE A 615 -27.40 -5.25 11.44
C ILE A 615 -28.16 -4.06 12.03
N PHE A 616 -28.20 -2.98 11.25
CA PHE A 616 -28.89 -1.74 11.52
C PHE A 616 -29.52 -1.27 10.22
N ASP A 617 -30.79 -0.87 10.29
CA ASP A 617 -31.44 -0.13 9.22
C ASP A 617 -32.27 1.03 9.74
N THR A 618 -32.28 2.12 8.98
CA THR A 618 -33.02 3.33 9.34
C THR A 618 -33.61 3.98 8.09
N ARG A 619 -34.69 4.72 8.32
CA ARG A 619 -35.41 5.52 7.32
C ARG A 619 -35.75 6.85 7.96
N SER A 620 -35.89 7.90 7.15
CA SER A 620 -36.36 9.19 7.63
C SER A 620 -37.69 9.04 8.39
N SER A 621 -37.72 9.49 9.65
CA SER A 621 -38.87 9.33 10.56
C SER A 621 -40.01 10.29 10.24
N ARG A 622 -39.76 11.33 9.44
CA ARG A 622 -40.75 12.34 9.05
C ARG A 622 -41.44 11.93 7.74
N GLY A 623 -42.73 11.62 7.84
CA GLY A 623 -43.57 11.35 6.67
C GLY A 623 -43.64 12.57 5.74
N GLY A 624 -43.73 12.33 4.42
CA GLY A 624 -43.81 13.40 3.42
C GLY A 624 -42.79 13.35 2.28
N GLY A 625 -42.15 12.20 2.01
CA GLY A 625 -41.23 12.05 0.87
C GLY A 625 -39.79 12.54 1.11
N SER A 626 -39.44 12.87 2.35
CA SER A 626 -38.06 13.09 2.78
C SER A 626 -37.31 11.75 2.76
N THR A 627 -36.59 11.47 1.68
CA THR A 627 -35.72 10.29 1.55
C THR A 627 -34.26 10.68 1.78
N TYR A 628 -33.43 9.74 2.22
CA TYR A 628 -31.98 9.94 2.24
C TYR A 628 -31.44 9.97 0.80
N ARG A 629 -30.55 10.92 0.51
CA ARG A 629 -29.95 11.15 -0.81
C ARG A 629 -28.47 10.79 -0.86
N SER A 630 -27.75 10.94 0.25
CA SER A 630 -26.37 10.52 0.42
C SER A 630 -26.08 10.19 1.88
N PHE A 631 -25.06 9.37 2.12
CA PHE A 631 -24.53 9.09 3.44
C PHE A 631 -23.00 9.08 3.44
N SER A 632 -22.41 9.21 4.62
CA SER A 632 -21.00 8.91 4.85
C SER A 632 -20.81 8.30 6.24
N MET A 633 -19.84 7.41 6.38
CA MET A 633 -19.45 6.82 7.66
C MET A 633 -17.95 6.97 7.91
N THR A 634 -17.59 7.11 9.18
CA THR A 634 -16.21 7.04 9.67
C THR A 634 -16.15 6.29 11.01
N HIS A 635 -15.03 5.68 11.33
CA HIS A 635 -14.82 4.92 12.56
C HIS A 635 -13.60 5.48 13.29
N SER A 636 -13.75 5.82 14.57
CA SER A 636 -12.62 6.23 15.40
C SER A 636 -11.94 4.98 15.98
N ASP A 637 -10.71 4.71 15.55
CA ASP A 637 -9.92 3.61 16.10
C ASP A 637 -9.53 3.83 17.57
N GLU A 638 -9.59 5.06 18.08
CA GLU A 638 -9.32 5.38 19.49
C GLU A 638 -10.55 5.14 20.37
N THR A 639 -11.69 5.74 20.04
CA THR A 639 -12.91 5.64 20.88
C THR A 639 -13.73 4.39 20.59
N LYS A 640 -13.49 3.71 19.47
CA LYS A 640 -14.28 2.60 18.91
C LYS A 640 -15.73 2.95 18.56
N HIS A 641 -16.10 4.23 18.58
CA HIS A 641 -17.39 4.70 18.08
C HIS A 641 -17.39 4.84 16.55
N THR A 642 -18.51 4.47 15.94
CA THR A 642 -18.74 4.65 14.50
C THR A 642 -19.74 5.77 14.28
N HIS A 643 -19.38 6.72 13.43
CA HIS A 643 -20.18 7.89 13.11
C HIS A 643 -20.82 7.73 11.73
N LEU A 644 -22.08 8.16 11.61
CA LEU A 644 -22.90 8.05 10.40
C LEU A 644 -23.58 9.39 10.11
N ALA A 645 -23.23 10.01 8.99
CA ALA A 645 -23.89 11.19 8.46
C ALA A 645 -24.95 10.75 7.44
N LEU A 646 -26.21 11.18 7.64
CA LEU A 646 -27.33 10.93 6.72
C LEU A 646 -27.93 12.25 6.24
N LEU A 647 -27.91 12.47 4.92
CA LEU A 647 -28.38 13.69 4.28
C LEU A 647 -29.65 13.40 3.47
N THR A 648 -30.71 14.17 3.72
CA THR A 648 -32.02 14.01 3.06
C THR A 648 -32.18 14.89 1.82
N THR A 649 -33.16 14.57 0.98
CA THR A 649 -33.59 15.38 -0.19
C THR A 649 -34.09 16.78 0.17
N GLU A 650 -34.37 17.06 1.45
CA GLU A 650 -34.75 18.40 1.94
C GLU A 650 -33.55 19.22 2.44
N GLY A 651 -32.31 18.74 2.25
CA GLY A 651 -31.09 19.37 2.77
C GLY A 651 -30.95 19.33 4.29
N ARG A 652 -31.67 18.43 4.97
CA ARG A 652 -31.47 18.13 6.40
C ARG A 652 -30.43 17.05 6.56
N LEU A 653 -29.43 17.34 7.38
CA LEU A 653 -28.35 16.44 7.78
C LEU A 653 -28.59 15.97 9.23
N THR A 654 -28.40 14.68 9.47
CA THR A 654 -28.38 14.11 10.82
C THR A 654 -27.10 13.30 10.98
N VAL A 655 -26.34 13.60 12.04
CA VAL A 655 -25.15 12.83 12.42
C VAL A 655 -25.51 11.92 13.57
N TRP A 656 -25.17 10.65 13.43
CA TRP A 656 -25.42 9.57 14.38
C TRP A 656 -24.10 8.99 14.88
N GLU A 657 -24.11 8.43 16.08
CA GLU A 657 -22.99 7.75 16.73
C GLU A 657 -23.50 6.45 17.36
N THR A 658 -22.68 5.40 17.37
CA THR A 658 -23.02 4.13 18.03
C THR A 658 -23.20 4.33 19.53
N GLU A 659 -24.31 3.86 20.12
CA GLU A 659 -24.58 4.05 21.56
C GLU A 659 -23.57 3.34 22.46
N GLN A 660 -23.08 2.19 22.01
CA GLN A 660 -21.98 1.46 22.66
C GLN A 660 -20.80 1.36 21.67
N PRO A 661 -19.55 1.46 22.14
CA PRO A 661 -18.39 1.23 21.29
C PRO A 661 -18.45 -0.15 20.63
N GLU A 662 -17.97 -0.27 19.39
CA GLU A 662 -18.01 -1.49 18.55
C GLU A 662 -19.42 -2.04 18.18
N ALA A 663 -20.50 -1.61 18.85
CA ALA A 663 -21.86 -2.11 18.63
C ALA A 663 -22.57 -1.41 17.46
N LEU A 664 -22.49 -2.02 16.27
CA LEU A 664 -23.04 -1.45 15.02
C LEU A 664 -24.55 -1.66 14.81
N ASN A 665 -25.28 -2.09 15.84
CA ASN A 665 -26.72 -2.36 15.76
C ASN A 665 -27.58 -1.20 16.27
N ASP A 666 -27.06 -0.37 17.19
CA ASP A 666 -27.80 0.73 17.82
C ASP A 666 -27.02 2.06 17.67
N TYR A 667 -27.72 3.10 17.19
CA TYR A 667 -27.17 4.42 16.94
C TYR A 667 -28.06 5.51 17.55
N ALA A 668 -27.46 6.46 18.26
CA ALA A 668 -28.11 7.67 18.76
C ALA A 668 -27.81 8.87 17.84
N ALA A 669 -28.76 9.80 17.72
CA ALA A 669 -28.56 11.04 16.97
C ALA A 669 -27.75 12.03 17.82
N VAL A 670 -26.54 12.35 17.35
CA VAL A 670 -25.66 13.37 17.94
C VAL A 670 -26.19 14.76 17.59
N ASP A 671 -26.38 15.05 16.30
CA ASP A 671 -26.75 16.38 15.84
C ASP A 671 -27.70 16.34 14.62
N GLU A 672 -28.57 17.34 14.49
CA GLU A 672 -29.57 17.44 13.42
C GLU A 672 -29.80 18.90 13.01
N PHE A 673 -29.38 19.27 11.79
CA PHE A 673 -29.54 20.64 11.28
C PHE A 673 -29.88 20.69 9.79
N LEU A 674 -30.28 21.87 9.32
CA LEU A 674 -30.51 22.16 7.90
C LEU A 674 -29.23 22.78 7.31
N VAL A 675 -28.74 22.19 6.23
CA VAL A 675 -27.54 22.65 5.51
C VAL A 675 -27.86 23.84 4.60
N ILE A 676 -29.09 23.87 4.09
CA ILE A 676 -29.66 24.95 3.26
C ILE A 676 -30.68 25.78 4.06
N PRO A 677 -30.76 27.10 3.82
CA PRO A 677 -31.66 27.99 4.58
C PRO A 677 -33.15 27.80 4.24
N GLN A 678 -33.46 27.30 3.04
CA GLN A 678 -34.82 27.03 2.56
C GLN A 678 -34.85 25.67 1.86
N ARG A 679 -35.95 24.93 1.97
CA ARG A 679 -36.10 23.63 1.30
C ARG A 679 -36.24 23.82 -0.22
N PRO A 680 -35.73 22.89 -1.06
CA PRO A 680 -35.87 22.99 -2.51
C PRO A 680 -37.34 22.90 -2.92
N GLN A 681 -37.69 23.51 -4.05
CA GLN A 681 -39.05 23.46 -4.56
C GLN A 681 -39.38 22.06 -5.11
N ARG A 682 -40.66 21.69 -5.07
CA ARG A 682 -41.09 20.37 -5.52
C ARG A 682 -40.87 20.21 -7.04
N GLY A 683 -39.96 19.33 -7.42
CA GLY A 683 -39.61 19.08 -8.83
C GLY A 683 -38.35 19.82 -9.30
N GLU A 684 -37.72 20.60 -8.43
CA GLU A 684 -36.38 21.15 -8.64
C GLU A 684 -35.33 20.02 -8.68
N GLU A 685 -34.33 20.12 -9.56
CA GLU A 685 -33.22 19.16 -9.56
C GLU A 685 -32.33 19.44 -8.34
N THR A 686 -32.15 18.43 -7.48
CA THR A 686 -31.38 18.57 -6.24
C THR A 686 -30.11 17.75 -6.27
N ALA A 687 -29.02 18.33 -5.75
CA ALA A 687 -27.76 17.65 -5.55
C ALA A 687 -27.31 17.78 -4.10
N PHE A 688 -27.11 16.63 -3.46
CA PHE A 688 -26.74 16.50 -2.05
C PHE A 688 -25.75 15.34 -1.92
N LYS A 689 -24.60 15.61 -1.33
CA LYS A 689 -23.51 14.66 -1.07
C LYS A 689 -22.89 15.01 0.27
N CYS A 690 -22.60 14.04 1.13
CA CYS A 690 -21.81 14.26 2.34
C CYS A 690 -20.61 13.30 2.38
N VAL A 691 -19.48 13.76 2.91
CA VAL A 691 -18.24 12.98 3.06
C VAL A 691 -17.52 13.43 4.35
N PHE A 692 -17.31 12.48 5.28
CA PHE A 692 -16.45 12.72 6.44
C PHE A 692 -14.99 12.91 6.03
N ASP A 693 -14.24 13.65 6.85
CA ASP A 693 -12.77 13.70 6.80
C ASP A 693 -12.21 12.26 6.94
N PRO A 694 -11.44 11.74 5.97
CA PRO A 694 -10.84 10.41 6.04
C PRO A 694 -9.60 10.35 6.94
N ASN A 695 -9.10 11.50 7.41
CA ASN A 695 -7.94 11.58 8.30
C ASN A 695 -8.36 11.27 9.76
N PRO A 696 -7.51 10.59 10.55
CA PRO A 696 -7.84 10.18 11.92
C PRO A 696 -7.88 11.35 12.92
N GLU A 697 -7.10 12.41 12.65
CA GLU A 697 -7.01 13.63 13.46
C GLU A 697 -7.13 14.85 12.52
N PRO A 698 -7.59 16.02 13.00
CA PRO A 698 -7.52 17.29 12.25
C PRO A 698 -6.09 17.70 11.85
N CYS A 699 -5.96 18.54 10.82
CA CYS A 699 -4.65 19.08 10.44
C CYS A 699 -3.99 19.85 11.60
N TYR A 700 -2.65 19.80 11.69
CA TYR A 700 -1.93 20.32 12.86
C TYR A 700 -2.12 21.83 13.11
N THR A 701 -2.50 22.60 12.09
CA THR A 701 -2.86 24.03 12.23
C THR A 701 -4.21 24.21 12.91
N ALA A 702 -5.18 23.34 12.64
CA ALA A 702 -6.46 23.29 13.35
C ALA A 702 -6.28 22.90 14.81
N LEU A 703 -5.44 21.90 15.11
CA LEU A 703 -5.09 21.54 16.49
C LEU A 703 -4.46 22.73 17.23
N ARG A 704 -3.54 23.46 16.59
CA ARG A 704 -2.93 24.68 17.17
C ARG A 704 -3.93 25.83 17.35
N ALA A 705 -4.97 25.91 16.51
CA ALA A 705 -6.08 26.84 16.66
C ALA A 705 -7.10 26.42 17.74
N GLY A 706 -6.90 25.28 18.41
CA GLY A 706 -7.74 24.81 19.51
C GLY A 706 -8.89 23.89 19.11
N VAL A 707 -8.87 23.33 17.89
CA VAL A 707 -9.76 22.23 17.51
C VAL A 707 -9.33 20.96 18.27
N PRO A 708 -10.24 20.20 18.91
CA PRO A 708 -9.87 19.00 19.66
C PRO A 708 -9.40 17.87 18.72
N THR A 709 -8.60 16.94 19.25
CA THR A 709 -7.99 15.85 18.45
C THR A 709 -9.01 14.86 17.90
N ASP A 710 -10.12 14.67 18.60
CA ASP A 710 -11.26 13.82 18.20
C ASP A 710 -12.36 14.62 17.46
N ALA A 711 -12.02 15.78 16.88
CA ALA A 711 -12.95 16.59 16.09
C ALA A 711 -13.21 15.97 14.71
N LEU A 712 -14.46 15.59 14.48
CA LEU A 712 -14.95 15.12 13.19
C LEU A 712 -15.01 16.28 12.19
N GLY A 713 -14.39 16.12 11.01
CA GLY A 713 -14.62 16.98 9.85
C GLY A 713 -15.67 16.38 8.92
N LEU A 714 -16.53 17.21 8.33
CA LEU A 714 -17.59 16.76 7.41
C LEU A 714 -17.80 17.79 6.29
N ALA A 715 -17.57 17.40 5.04
CA ALA A 715 -17.90 18.22 3.87
C ALA A 715 -19.27 17.83 3.31
N VAL A 716 -20.05 18.83 2.88
CA VAL A 716 -21.42 18.66 2.37
C VAL A 716 -21.63 19.51 1.12
N ALA A 717 -21.99 18.86 0.01
CA ALA A 717 -22.57 19.53 -1.15
C ALA A 717 -24.05 19.79 -0.87
N ALA A 718 -24.45 21.04 -1.04
CA ALA A 718 -25.79 21.51 -0.84
C ALA A 718 -26.16 22.38 -2.05
N MET A 719 -26.74 21.74 -3.07
CA MET A 719 -27.06 22.35 -4.37
C MET A 719 -25.79 22.83 -5.09
N ASP A 720 -25.56 24.15 -5.15
CA ASP A 720 -24.44 24.83 -5.80
C ASP A 720 -23.37 25.34 -4.80
N VAL A 721 -23.55 25.07 -3.50
CA VAL A 721 -22.62 25.47 -2.44
C VAL A 721 -22.02 24.24 -1.75
N VAL A 722 -20.74 24.32 -1.36
CA VAL A 722 -20.11 23.31 -0.50
C VAL A 722 -19.86 23.89 0.89
N LYS A 723 -20.28 23.17 1.92
CA LYS A 723 -20.12 23.58 3.33
C LYS A 723 -19.27 22.58 4.07
N ILE A 724 -18.30 23.07 4.84
CA ILE A 724 -17.44 22.25 5.67
C ILE A 724 -17.81 22.52 7.12
N TYR A 725 -18.08 21.44 7.85
CA TYR A 725 -18.41 21.44 9.26
C TYR A 725 -17.30 20.78 10.06
N ARG A 726 -17.09 21.24 11.30
CA ARG A 726 -16.27 20.54 12.29
C ARG A 726 -17.06 20.37 13.59
N SER A 727 -16.86 19.25 14.28
CA SER A 727 -17.47 19.05 15.59
C SER A 727 -16.71 19.81 16.68
N ARG A 728 -17.44 20.29 17.68
CA ARG A 728 -16.93 20.76 18.97
C ARG A 728 -17.65 20.03 20.10
N ASP A 729 -17.01 19.91 21.25
CA ASP A 729 -17.68 19.40 22.45
C ASP A 729 -18.43 20.54 23.14
N THR A 730 -19.66 20.24 23.53
CA THR A 730 -20.57 21.11 24.29
C THR A 730 -21.00 20.38 25.57
N VAL A 731 -21.28 21.13 26.64
CA VAL A 731 -21.77 20.53 27.88
C VAL A 731 -23.29 20.55 27.89
N GLY A 732 -23.91 19.38 27.81
CA GLY A 732 -25.35 19.20 27.94
C GLY A 732 -25.72 18.74 29.35
N ALA A 733 -26.62 19.46 30.02
CA ALA A 733 -27.15 19.03 31.32
C ALA A 733 -28.29 18.01 31.10
N SER A 734 -28.01 16.73 31.38
CA SER A 734 -29.01 15.64 31.31
C SER A 734 -29.21 15.04 32.71
N TYR A 735 -30.44 15.07 33.23
CA TYR A 735 -30.78 14.57 34.58
C TYR A 735 -29.91 15.15 35.72
N GLY A 736 -29.34 16.34 35.56
CA GLY A 736 -28.48 16.98 36.56
C GLY A 736 -27.02 16.49 36.54
N MET A 737 -26.63 15.70 35.54
CA MET A 737 -25.23 15.42 35.22
C MET A 737 -24.82 16.13 33.93
N ASP A 738 -23.62 16.70 33.94
CA ASP A 738 -22.97 17.29 32.77
C ASP A 738 -22.45 16.17 31.87
N THR A 739 -23.04 15.99 30.68
CA THR A 739 -22.53 15.09 29.65
C THR A 739 -21.91 15.89 28.51
N ALA A 740 -20.70 15.52 28.09
CA ALA A 740 -20.11 16.07 26.88
C ALA A 740 -20.90 15.56 25.67
N LYS A 741 -21.30 16.48 24.80
CA LYS A 741 -22.04 16.20 23.57
C LYS A 741 -21.37 16.90 22.40
N LYS A 742 -21.07 16.17 21.32
CA LYS A 742 -20.59 16.77 20.07
C LYS A 742 -21.71 17.56 19.38
N GLU A 743 -21.36 18.73 18.86
CA GLU A 743 -22.20 19.61 18.05
C GLU A 743 -21.37 20.08 16.85
N PHE A 744 -21.97 20.19 15.66
CA PHE A 744 -21.27 20.65 14.46
C PHE A 744 -21.48 22.14 14.22
N TYR A 745 -20.38 22.88 14.04
CA TYR A 745 -20.42 24.26 13.57
C TYR A 745 -19.97 24.34 12.11
N LEU A 746 -20.52 25.32 11.39
CA LEU A 746 -20.07 25.66 10.03
C LEU A 746 -18.67 26.27 10.14
N ALA A 747 -17.65 25.53 9.68
CA ALA A 747 -16.26 25.94 9.73
C ALA A 747 -15.92 26.91 8.58
N VAL A 748 -16.36 26.58 7.36
CA VAL A 748 -16.24 27.45 6.17
C VAL A 748 -17.28 27.08 5.12
N GLU A 749 -17.73 28.10 4.37
CA GLU A 749 -18.57 27.96 3.18
C GLU A 749 -17.71 28.20 1.93
N VAL A 750 -17.88 27.35 0.92
CA VAL A 750 -17.11 27.35 -0.33
C VAL A 750 -18.06 27.63 -1.48
N ASP A 751 -17.85 28.76 -2.13
CA ASP A 751 -18.63 29.28 -3.25
C ASP A 751 -17.87 29.24 -4.59
N GLY A 752 -18.50 29.75 -5.66
CA GLY A 752 -17.88 29.88 -6.99
C GLY A 752 -18.21 28.78 -8.01
N HIS A 753 -19.01 27.78 -7.64
CA HIS A 753 -19.66 26.86 -8.57
C HIS A 753 -20.77 27.59 -9.36
N ARG A 754 -21.04 27.15 -10.60
CA ARG A 754 -22.08 27.74 -11.47
C ARG A 754 -23.11 26.70 -11.91
N GLY A 755 -23.44 25.79 -11.01
CA GLY A 755 -24.36 24.68 -11.22
C GLY A 755 -24.28 23.69 -10.05
N LEU A 756 -25.08 22.64 -10.11
CA LEU A 756 -25.15 21.65 -9.04
C LEU A 756 -23.81 20.93 -8.84
N VAL A 757 -23.36 20.84 -7.59
CA VAL A 757 -22.20 20.06 -7.16
C VAL A 757 -22.62 18.60 -7.04
N ARG A 758 -22.16 17.77 -7.98
CA ARG A 758 -22.56 16.37 -8.14
C ARG A 758 -21.87 15.42 -7.16
N ASP A 759 -20.64 15.74 -6.77
CA ASP A 759 -19.82 14.89 -5.89
C ASP A 759 -18.73 15.70 -5.18
N ILE A 760 -18.28 15.20 -4.04
CA ILE A 760 -17.16 15.75 -3.25
C ILE A 760 -16.25 14.60 -2.87
N ALA A 761 -14.94 14.84 -2.86
CA ALA A 761 -13.96 14.02 -2.16
C ALA A 761 -13.14 14.89 -1.20
N TRP A 762 -12.90 14.40 0.02
CA TRP A 762 -11.93 14.99 0.95
C TRP A 762 -10.61 14.23 0.81
N ALA A 763 -9.49 14.94 0.74
CA ALA A 763 -8.19 14.33 0.49
C ALA A 763 -7.57 13.76 1.78
N PRO A 764 -7.05 12.52 1.76
CA PRO A 764 -6.20 12.01 2.83
C PRO A 764 -4.90 12.81 2.98
N GLY A 765 -4.13 12.53 4.03
CA GLY A 765 -2.81 13.11 4.25
C GLY A 765 -2.85 14.59 4.65
N ASN A 766 -3.67 14.97 5.64
CA ASN A 766 -3.74 16.36 6.15
C ASN A 766 -2.50 16.82 6.96
N ILE A 767 -1.49 15.94 7.11
CA ILE A 767 -0.14 16.25 7.64
C ILE A 767 0.58 17.40 6.93
N ARG A 768 0.11 17.82 5.73
CA ARG A 768 0.52 19.05 5.03
C ARG A 768 0.19 20.35 5.78
N GLY A 769 -0.62 20.29 6.85
CA GLY A 769 -0.97 21.45 7.68
C GLY A 769 -2.18 22.24 7.19
N TYR A 770 -2.89 21.72 6.20
CA TYR A 770 -4.14 22.25 5.68
C TYR A 770 -4.98 21.09 5.15
N ASP A 771 -6.30 21.24 5.16
CA ASP A 771 -7.20 20.25 4.58
C ASP A 771 -7.40 20.56 3.09
N MET A 772 -7.80 19.56 2.30
CA MET A 772 -8.03 19.72 0.87
C MET A 772 -9.28 18.94 0.44
N ILE A 773 -10.12 19.56 -0.38
CA ILE A 773 -11.30 18.92 -0.97
C ILE A 773 -11.29 19.10 -2.49
N ALA A 774 -11.87 18.13 -3.20
CA ALA A 774 -12.22 18.24 -4.61
C ALA A 774 -13.74 18.20 -4.76
N THR A 775 -14.26 18.94 -5.75
CA THR A 775 -15.69 19.02 -6.05
C THR A 775 -15.93 18.78 -7.55
N ALA A 776 -16.90 17.94 -7.89
CA ALA A 776 -17.40 17.77 -9.26
C ALA A 776 -18.65 18.64 -9.47
N CYS A 777 -18.70 19.44 -10.54
CA CYS A 777 -19.82 20.33 -10.81
C CYS A 777 -20.42 20.11 -12.21
N GLN A 778 -21.73 20.35 -12.30
CA GLN A 778 -22.49 20.37 -13.55
C GLN A 778 -22.02 21.48 -14.52
N ASP A 779 -21.32 22.52 -14.04
CA ASP A 779 -20.75 23.56 -14.89
C ASP A 779 -19.55 23.11 -15.74
N GLY A 780 -19.15 21.84 -15.62
CA GLY A 780 -18.12 21.18 -16.40
C GLY A 780 -16.71 21.27 -15.82
N TYR A 781 -16.56 21.86 -14.63
CA TYR A 781 -15.28 21.96 -13.94
C TYR A 781 -15.23 21.05 -12.71
N ALA A 782 -14.13 20.30 -12.60
CA ALA A 782 -13.68 19.83 -11.29
C ALA A 782 -12.87 20.96 -10.63
N ARG A 783 -13.04 21.17 -9.33
CA ARG A 783 -12.29 22.21 -8.59
C ARG A 783 -11.63 21.57 -7.38
N VAL A 784 -10.43 22.04 -7.06
CA VAL A 784 -9.70 21.67 -5.85
C VAL A 784 -9.59 22.91 -4.96
N PHE A 785 -10.00 22.77 -3.71
CA PHE A 785 -9.94 23.80 -2.69
C PHE A 785 -8.99 23.39 -1.57
N ARG A 786 -8.17 24.34 -1.14
CA ARG A 786 -7.36 24.28 0.08
C ARG A 786 -8.14 24.96 1.21
N ILE A 787 -8.12 24.37 2.38
CA ILE A 787 -8.80 24.86 3.59
C ILE A 787 -7.72 25.10 4.65
N ASP A 788 -7.44 26.37 4.92
CA ASP A 788 -6.46 26.79 5.91
C ASP A 788 -7.15 27.13 7.24
N THR A 789 -6.49 26.81 8.34
CA THR A 789 -6.89 27.27 9.68
C THR A 789 -5.89 28.34 10.14
N PRO A 790 -6.13 29.64 9.88
CA PRO A 790 -5.24 30.70 10.33
C PRO A 790 -5.06 30.68 11.86
N VAL A 791 -3.81 30.90 12.29
CA VAL A 791 -3.43 31.00 13.71
C VAL A 791 -2.90 32.40 13.95
N ASP A 792 -3.42 33.08 14.98
CA ASP A 792 -3.06 34.47 15.28
C ASP A 792 -1.55 34.64 15.54
N SER A 793 -0.96 35.67 14.93
CA SER A 793 0.49 35.91 14.95
C SER A 793 1.03 36.30 16.33
N THR A 794 0.16 36.72 17.25
CA THR A 794 0.48 36.99 18.66
C THR A 794 0.76 35.72 19.48
N ASP A 795 0.39 34.55 18.98
CA ASP A 795 0.56 33.24 19.66
C ASP A 795 1.88 32.53 19.30
N SER A 796 2.87 33.28 18.80
CA SER A 796 4.21 32.79 18.43
C SER A 796 5.03 32.22 19.59
N SER A 797 4.60 32.43 20.83
CA SER A 797 5.19 31.85 22.05
C SER A 797 4.69 30.43 22.37
N LYS A 798 3.62 29.94 21.73
CA LYS A 798 3.12 28.58 21.92
C LYS A 798 4.00 27.57 21.16
N SER A 799 4.58 26.63 21.93
CA SER A 799 5.45 25.57 21.40
C SER A 799 4.72 24.66 20.41
N TRP A 800 5.43 24.27 19.35
CA TRP A 800 4.99 23.23 18.40
C TRP A 800 5.18 21.80 18.93
N ALA A 801 5.69 21.63 20.15
CA ALA A 801 5.79 20.32 20.78
C ALA A 801 4.41 19.68 20.93
N MET A 802 4.28 18.39 20.59
CA MET A 802 3.01 17.66 20.63
C MET A 802 2.34 17.70 22.02
N SER A 803 3.11 17.76 23.11
CA SER A 803 2.60 17.93 24.48
C SER A 803 1.93 19.28 24.76
N ALA A 804 2.20 20.31 23.95
CA ALA A 804 1.52 21.61 24.02
C ALA A 804 0.25 21.67 23.17
N LEU A 805 0.12 20.78 22.17
CA LEU A 805 -1.04 20.67 21.27
C LEU A 805 -2.06 19.63 21.76
N VAL A 806 -1.59 18.53 22.37
CA VAL A 806 -2.40 17.37 22.78
C VAL A 806 -2.55 17.33 24.31
N THR A 807 -3.23 18.31 24.90
CA THR A 807 -3.65 18.26 26.32
C THR A 807 -5.18 18.33 26.47
N PRO A 808 -5.88 17.18 26.51
CA PRO A 808 -7.34 17.13 26.66
C PRO A 808 -7.84 17.84 27.93
N GLU A 809 -7.09 17.77 29.03
CA GLU A 809 -7.49 18.38 30.31
C GLU A 809 -7.57 19.91 30.25
N LYS A 810 -6.74 20.56 29.42
CA LYS A 810 -6.72 22.02 29.31
C LYS A 810 -7.93 22.56 28.59
N SER A 811 -8.43 21.91 27.54
CA SER A 811 -9.63 22.36 26.82
C SER A 811 -10.84 22.37 27.77
N LEU A 812 -11.07 21.26 28.49
CA LEU A 812 -12.16 21.13 29.46
C LEU A 812 -12.02 22.09 30.66
N GLN A 813 -10.82 22.31 31.20
CA GLN A 813 -10.63 23.28 32.29
C GLN A 813 -10.77 24.74 31.82
N GLN A 814 -10.31 25.07 30.61
CA GLN A 814 -10.43 26.41 30.05
C GLN A 814 -11.86 26.72 29.60
N GLN A 815 -12.60 25.73 29.09
CA GLN A 815 -14.05 25.82 28.85
C GLN A 815 -14.84 25.94 30.15
N ARG A 816 -14.52 25.16 31.21
CA ARG A 816 -15.13 25.33 32.55
C ARG A 816 -14.88 26.73 33.11
N ALA A 817 -13.67 27.28 32.95
CA ALA A 817 -13.36 28.64 33.36
C ALA A 817 -14.17 29.69 32.56
N ALA A 818 -14.31 29.52 31.24
CA ALA A 818 -15.10 30.41 30.39
C ALA A 818 -16.61 30.34 30.67
N ALA A 819 -17.17 29.14 30.87
CA ALA A 819 -18.57 28.93 31.23
C ALA A 819 -18.90 29.54 32.60
N ASN A 820 -18.01 29.35 33.60
CA ASN A 820 -18.15 29.98 34.91
C ASN A 820 -18.02 31.52 34.83
N ALA A 821 -17.17 32.05 33.96
CA ALA A 821 -17.05 33.49 33.74
C ALA A 821 -18.31 34.09 33.07
N ALA A 822 -18.95 33.35 32.15
CA ALA A 822 -20.21 33.76 31.53
C ALA A 822 -21.39 33.70 32.53
N ALA A 823 -21.49 32.64 33.34
CA ALA A 823 -22.50 32.50 34.39
C ALA A 823 -22.34 33.55 35.50
N GLY A 824 -21.10 34.01 35.77
CA GLY A 824 -20.81 35.05 36.75
C GLY A 824 -21.29 36.47 36.37
N GLN A 825 -21.71 36.70 35.12
CA GLN A 825 -22.14 38.03 34.65
C GLN A 825 -23.67 38.21 34.63
N SER A 826 -24.47 37.18 34.93
CA SER A 826 -25.94 37.25 34.87
C SER A 826 -26.62 37.55 36.21
N SER A 827 -25.96 38.21 37.16
CA SER A 827 -26.43 38.33 38.56
C SER A 827 -26.41 39.74 39.18
N THR A 828 -26.44 40.81 38.39
CA THR A 828 -26.75 42.17 38.90
C THR A 828 -27.53 43.04 37.92
N SER A 829 -28.85 43.14 38.08
CA SER A 829 -29.60 44.41 38.15
C SER A 829 -31.12 44.17 38.13
N SER A 830 -31.78 44.35 39.27
CA SER A 830 -33.25 44.42 39.35
C SER A 830 -33.70 45.88 39.37
N ALA A 831 -34.43 46.34 38.35
CA ALA A 831 -35.13 47.62 38.36
C ALA A 831 -36.43 47.55 37.54
N SER A 832 -37.49 48.18 38.05
CA SER A 832 -38.88 48.05 37.60
C SER A 832 -39.24 48.95 36.40
N PRO A 833 -40.36 48.71 35.68
CA PRO A 833 -40.68 49.42 34.44
C PRO A 833 -41.50 50.70 34.65
N SER A 834 -41.32 51.66 33.75
CA SER A 834 -42.24 52.79 33.52
C SER A 834 -42.47 53.01 32.01
N ARG A 835 -43.58 53.65 31.67
CA ARG A 835 -44.14 53.76 30.30
C ARG A 835 -43.81 55.10 29.62
N ASP A 836 -44.28 55.22 28.37
CA ASP A 836 -44.54 56.46 27.62
C ASP A 836 -43.26 57.21 27.10
N ASP A 837 -43.19 57.85 25.92
CA ASP A 837 -44.10 57.90 24.76
C ASP A 837 -43.38 58.34 23.45
N HIS A 838 -44.03 58.13 22.29
CA HIS A 838 -43.96 58.87 20.98
C HIS A 838 -42.63 59.37 20.36
N GLY A 839 -42.41 59.12 19.04
CA GLY A 839 -41.49 59.91 18.19
C GLY A 839 -41.08 59.27 16.84
N SER A 840 -41.58 59.78 15.72
CA SER A 840 -41.47 59.24 14.33
C SER A 840 -40.15 59.48 13.56
N SER A 841 -39.98 58.74 12.44
CA SER A 841 -39.21 59.07 11.20
C SER A 841 -37.67 59.28 11.29
N ASP A 842 -36.82 58.87 10.33
CA ASP A 842 -37.05 58.20 9.04
C ASP A 842 -35.80 57.41 8.54
N SER A 843 -36.04 56.51 7.60
CA SER A 843 -35.11 55.74 6.72
C SER A 843 -33.58 55.97 6.77
N ASN A 844 -32.81 54.88 6.99
CA ASN A 844 -31.90 54.35 5.95
C ASN A 844 -31.49 52.87 6.15
N SER A 845 -31.02 52.21 5.07
CA SER A 845 -31.05 50.75 4.94
C SER A 845 -29.91 49.95 5.60
N ILE A 846 -30.35 48.96 6.39
CA ILE A 846 -29.65 47.86 7.04
C ILE A 846 -28.66 47.08 6.13
N LYS A 847 -27.41 46.97 6.57
CA LYS A 847 -26.58 45.75 6.48
C LYS A 847 -25.70 45.63 7.74
N ASN A 848 -26.29 45.14 8.82
CA ASN A 848 -25.56 44.67 10.01
C ASN A 848 -26.17 43.33 10.44
N GLN A 849 -25.46 42.23 10.20
CA GLN A 849 -25.65 41.01 10.99
C GLN A 849 -24.85 41.17 12.30
N PRO A 850 -25.36 40.69 13.45
CA PRO A 850 -24.66 40.83 14.71
C PRO A 850 -23.43 39.91 14.75
N HIS A 851 -22.24 40.50 14.83
CA HIS A 851 -21.04 39.78 15.21
C HIS A 851 -21.17 39.33 16.68
N HIS A 852 -21.55 38.08 16.89
CA HIS A 852 -21.33 37.42 18.17
C HIS A 852 -19.81 37.21 18.38
N PRO A 853 -19.25 37.45 19.57
CA PRO A 853 -17.85 37.18 19.85
C PRO A 853 -17.56 35.67 19.74
N PRO A 854 -16.33 35.27 19.37
CA PRO A 854 -16.00 33.85 19.18
C PRO A 854 -16.20 33.06 20.47
N HIS A 855 -17.08 32.06 20.42
CA HIS A 855 -17.31 31.14 21.53
C HIS A 855 -16.11 30.18 21.66
N SER A 856 -15.69 29.90 22.90
CA SER A 856 -14.51 29.06 23.18
C SER A 856 -14.62 27.67 22.56
N GLY A 857 -13.71 27.33 21.64
CA GLY A 857 -13.67 26.03 20.95
C GLY A 857 -14.09 26.05 19.48
N THR A 858 -14.35 27.22 18.88
CA THR A 858 -14.48 27.36 17.41
C THR A 858 -13.22 27.98 16.81
N ALA A 859 -12.63 27.30 15.82
CA ALA A 859 -11.54 27.85 15.03
C ALA A 859 -12.10 28.55 13.77
N THR A 860 -11.40 29.58 13.28
CA THR A 860 -11.73 30.21 12.00
C THR A 860 -11.04 29.45 10.88
N HIS A 861 -11.78 29.14 9.81
CA HIS A 861 -11.23 28.47 8.63
C HIS A 861 -11.45 29.32 7.39
N THR A 862 -10.52 29.24 6.43
CA THR A 862 -10.60 29.95 5.15
C THR A 862 -10.43 28.96 4.01
N ALA A 863 -11.25 29.09 2.97
CA ALA A 863 -11.19 28.24 1.79
C ALA A 863 -10.65 29.04 0.59
N ARG A 864 -9.81 28.39 -0.22
CA ARG A 864 -9.25 28.96 -1.45
C ARG A 864 -9.28 27.94 -2.57
N GLU A 865 -9.83 28.31 -3.72
CA GLU A 865 -9.67 27.55 -4.97
C GLU A 865 -8.19 27.56 -5.36
N ILE A 866 -7.56 26.38 -5.38
CA ILE A 866 -6.15 26.21 -5.81
C ILE A 866 -6.03 25.71 -7.24
N ALA A 867 -7.06 25.01 -7.75
CA ALA A 867 -7.11 24.57 -9.13
C ALA A 867 -8.55 24.52 -9.67
N ARG A 868 -8.71 25.03 -10.89
CA ARG A 868 -9.89 24.84 -11.72
C ARG A 868 -9.52 23.92 -12.88
N LEU A 869 -9.98 22.68 -12.79
CA LEU A 869 -9.63 21.61 -13.72
C LEU A 869 -10.71 21.56 -14.81
N ASP A 870 -10.35 22.08 -15.99
CA ASP A 870 -11.19 21.95 -17.18
C ASP A 870 -11.06 20.52 -17.72
N ASN A 871 -12.11 19.73 -17.55
CA ASN A 871 -12.13 18.36 -18.02
C ASN A 871 -12.31 18.26 -19.54
N HIS A 872 -12.93 19.25 -20.20
CA HIS A 872 -13.39 19.09 -21.58
C HIS A 872 -13.45 20.42 -22.35
N HIS A 873 -12.92 20.44 -23.58
CA HIS A 873 -13.09 21.54 -24.55
C HIS A 873 -14.57 21.92 -24.86
N HIS A 874 -15.54 21.13 -24.41
CA HIS A 874 -16.98 21.35 -24.60
C HIS A 874 -17.79 21.55 -23.31
N ARG A 875 -17.15 21.69 -22.12
CA ARG A 875 -17.82 21.93 -20.82
C ARG A 875 -18.99 20.98 -20.49
N THR A 876 -18.79 19.68 -20.67
CA THR A 876 -19.77 18.68 -20.23
C THR A 876 -19.71 18.46 -18.71
N PRO A 877 -20.84 18.19 -18.02
CA PRO A 877 -20.90 17.91 -16.58
C PRO A 877 -19.86 16.91 -16.06
N VAL A 878 -19.31 17.21 -14.88
CA VAL A 878 -18.47 16.28 -14.11
C VAL A 878 -19.34 15.58 -13.06
N TRP A 879 -19.27 14.24 -13.02
CA TRP A 879 -20.13 13.40 -12.19
C TRP A 879 -19.46 12.86 -10.94
N ARG A 880 -18.16 12.55 -10.99
CA ARG A 880 -17.39 12.00 -9.86
C ARG A 880 -16.02 12.64 -9.73
N VAL A 881 -15.54 12.74 -8.49
CA VAL A 881 -14.18 13.11 -8.10
C VAL A 881 -13.68 12.12 -7.05
N GLY A 882 -12.41 11.76 -7.08
CA GLY A 882 -11.81 10.89 -6.08
C GLY A 882 -10.29 11.05 -5.99
N PHE A 883 -9.77 11.17 -4.78
CA PHE A 883 -8.33 11.18 -4.52
C PHE A 883 -7.76 9.75 -4.45
N ASP A 884 -6.45 9.64 -4.62
CA ASP A 884 -5.68 8.49 -4.14
C ASP A 884 -5.44 8.53 -2.62
N ASP A 885 -4.91 7.44 -2.08
CA ASP A 885 -4.71 7.25 -0.63
C ASP A 885 -3.73 8.26 0.00
N ASP A 886 -2.87 8.89 -0.81
CA ASP A 886 -1.92 9.94 -0.38
C ASP A 886 -2.45 11.39 -0.65
N GLY A 887 -3.59 11.53 -1.33
CA GLY A 887 -4.19 12.82 -1.68
C GLY A 887 -3.34 13.67 -2.64
N GLN A 888 -2.60 13.03 -3.54
CA GLN A 888 -1.66 13.60 -4.52
C GLN A 888 -2.14 13.46 -5.99
N ILE A 889 -3.01 12.49 -6.26
CA ILE A 889 -3.64 12.23 -7.55
C ILE A 889 -5.15 12.39 -7.39
N LEU A 890 -5.79 13.05 -8.36
CA LEU A 890 -7.22 13.28 -8.41
C LEU A 890 -7.78 12.70 -9.71
N GLY A 891 -8.60 11.66 -9.61
CA GLY A 891 -9.40 11.11 -10.70
C GLY A 891 -10.72 11.85 -10.84
N THR A 892 -11.16 12.09 -12.07
CA THR A 892 -12.46 12.70 -12.38
C THR A 892 -13.12 12.00 -13.57
N THR A 893 -14.46 11.94 -13.58
CA THR A 893 -15.24 11.40 -14.71
C THR A 893 -16.44 12.29 -15.04
N GLY A 894 -16.82 12.33 -16.33
CA GLY A 894 -17.92 13.15 -16.86
C GLY A 894 -18.71 12.44 -17.97
N ASP A 895 -19.63 13.17 -18.62
CA ASP A 895 -20.48 12.63 -19.69
C ASP A 895 -19.71 12.12 -20.93
N ASP A 896 -18.44 12.50 -21.09
CA ASP A 896 -17.60 12.08 -22.21
C ASP A 896 -17.12 10.61 -22.11
N GLY A 897 -17.40 9.94 -20.98
CA GLY A 897 -17.04 8.54 -20.75
C GLY A 897 -15.54 8.32 -20.53
N LYS A 898 -14.82 9.35 -20.09
CA LYS A 898 -13.39 9.29 -19.79
C LYS A 898 -13.10 9.38 -18.30
N LEU A 899 -11.94 8.83 -17.93
CA LEU A 899 -11.28 9.07 -16.65
C LEU A 899 -10.08 9.99 -16.92
N LEU A 900 -10.10 11.16 -16.29
CA LEU A 900 -9.01 12.13 -16.32
C LEU A 900 -8.33 12.13 -14.95
N CYS A 901 -7.02 11.88 -14.94
CA CYS A 901 -6.21 11.88 -13.72
C CYS A 901 -5.30 13.11 -13.71
N TYR A 902 -5.41 13.88 -12.63
CA TYR A 902 -4.58 15.05 -12.33
C TYR A 902 -3.60 14.70 -11.21
N ARG A 903 -2.42 15.31 -11.20
CA ARG A 903 -1.42 15.18 -10.14
C ARG A 903 -1.05 16.56 -9.61
N GLN A 904 -0.79 16.66 -8.31
CA GLN A 904 -0.26 17.88 -7.69
C GLN A 904 1.19 18.14 -8.19
N THR A 905 1.47 19.37 -8.64
CA THR A 905 2.84 19.81 -9.01
C THR A 905 3.61 20.26 -7.77
N PRO A 906 4.96 20.31 -7.81
CA PRO A 906 5.77 20.81 -6.69
C PRO A 906 5.37 22.22 -6.21
N ASP A 907 4.89 23.06 -7.12
CA ASP A 907 4.38 24.41 -6.82
C ASP A 907 3.02 24.43 -6.10
N GLY A 908 2.47 23.26 -5.76
CA GLY A 908 1.17 23.06 -5.11
C GLY A 908 -0.04 23.14 -6.05
N GLY A 909 0.17 23.51 -7.32
CA GLY A 909 -0.84 23.50 -8.38
C GLY A 909 -1.23 22.08 -8.83
N TRP A 910 -2.12 21.97 -9.82
CA TRP A 910 -2.60 20.67 -10.33
C TRP A 910 -2.50 20.62 -11.85
N ALA A 911 -1.92 19.53 -12.37
CA ALA A 911 -1.71 19.31 -13.80
C ALA A 911 -2.30 17.97 -14.25
N LYS A 912 -2.80 17.89 -15.49
CA LYS A 912 -3.31 16.66 -16.09
C LYS A 912 -2.16 15.68 -16.31
N SER A 913 -2.20 14.53 -15.65
CA SER A 913 -1.16 13.49 -15.72
C SER A 913 -1.50 12.38 -16.71
N SER A 914 -2.76 12.01 -16.86
CA SER A 914 -3.18 10.97 -17.81
C SER A 914 -4.67 11.05 -18.17
N GLU A 915 -5.04 10.40 -19.26
CA GLU A 915 -6.42 10.26 -19.76
C GLU A 915 -6.63 8.79 -20.14
N MET A 916 -7.71 8.20 -19.64
CA MET A 916 -8.17 6.87 -20.02
C MET A 916 -9.57 6.99 -20.64
N MET A 917 -9.73 6.45 -21.85
CA MET A 917 -11.01 6.43 -22.57
C MET A 917 -11.42 4.98 -22.81
N MET A 918 -12.66 4.65 -22.49
CA MET A 918 -13.28 3.41 -22.97
C MET A 918 -13.46 3.53 -24.50
N MET A 919 -12.58 2.88 -25.27
CA MET A 919 -12.88 2.66 -26.69
C MET A 919 -14.16 1.83 -26.78
N LYS A 920 -15.22 2.41 -27.34
CA LYS A 920 -16.47 1.68 -27.64
C LYS A 920 -16.16 0.56 -28.63
N THR A 921 -15.87 -0.64 -28.12
CA THR A 921 -16.16 -1.87 -28.84
C THR A 921 -17.62 -1.78 -29.26
N ARG A 922 -17.88 -1.85 -30.57
CA ARG A 922 -19.25 -1.95 -31.08
C ARG A 922 -19.84 -3.23 -30.49
N MET A 923 -20.64 -3.08 -29.43
CA MET A 923 -21.59 -4.12 -29.07
C MET A 923 -22.49 -4.29 -30.29
N ALA A 924 -22.37 -5.42 -30.98
CA ALA A 924 -23.42 -5.85 -31.88
C ALA A 924 -24.69 -5.91 -31.04
N ALA A 925 -25.75 -5.25 -31.51
CA ALA A 925 -27.08 -5.45 -30.95
C ALA A 925 -27.43 -6.96 -31.06
N PRO A 926 -28.17 -7.52 -30.08
CA PRO A 926 -28.42 -8.96 -29.97
C PRO A 926 -29.17 -9.55 -31.17
#